data_AF-A0AAD9LMX1-F1
#
_entry.id   AF-A0AAD9LMX1-F1
#
_cell.length_a   1.000
_cell.length_b   1.000
_cell.length_c   1.000
_cell.angle_alpha   90.00
_cell.angle_beta   90.00
_cell.angle_gamma   90.00
#
_symmetry.space_group_name_H-M   'P 1'
#
loop_
_entity.id
_entity.type
_entity.pdbx_description
1 polymer ?
#
loop_
_entity_poly.entity_id
_entity_poly.type
_entity_poly.pdbx_seq_one_letter_code
_entity_poly.pdbx_strand_id
1 'polypeptide(L)'
;MPHTESTPRRWDPWTSKQKHRRFRRRRSSSLGLLTPDRIGDHLVARCMALDDFRARNAANGWTPEALGGPRMNSGSRHVLQGIGNTVNDHIQTIVEYEDEHNALIQLAQTGYIVQQISRLNRLLDVTLTAYGIPEPYGTVKWQTVFQQERRERMTKFQKMIADKTFLMQSLGDEQQQLEVLTLLVYDFQKHSDDTYTDLEYEVIADVYDTCSELSGLTIVAVPEWFAPAYETRHSRWQGTSVDVERLLKQSEELCIRQASAWWDLHHPHMMKLFGACHVGKSLTLVRESAQCVKTSVSSRDVLLGTAHVLQFLHERHVMPTNLKLERLFSTEMEHKVKLHGGELLSPMKSPMTNSNCQRLTTNPLMPSCPAFLKHEEWGLIKQVCAEDISTRGDASYVMKQFDHHNKPTVRHFWNRKVHQRPQNGSGIVKFTSNYVDPKFHLSVEKLLQEITDNLDGDESASKLMDGYVFERLMSVHQQLLGTICSKELIRSFVEILVRFKASLIHRAANSVSSFCVASSRSVEYSNISFHGEIDALVARCGFIKSATTSIHDWNQHCNFLRLNQQGSFQLALDKLMDGLDDEEGRIEAATLLVFEATKHRSSYDRNQLRAIERTATSIVGLSGDQGSIAVPKWFIPRYEVEIDSQISAGSFGAVHHGKWLNATVAVKCLFRSDQKLFLREANIWFTLNHPNIVKLYGACHVGKIVTTRSLDEPTNRTDRRPFFVCEFASEGTLNEYLKKWEIEHKSRSDVWRCLCEAARGLEHLHERGIIHGDLKGNNILVGGDYHVKLTDFGLSTVAKKLKWTGGTGTSGAIRWKAPERLGSYDRGPSFASDIYSFGMCIIEAVTGTFPWCETMDEDLVVSEVTRGKLLPRPDVFNNEQWDLVSRMCCFDPANRVTISAVVALLGSLC
;
A
#
# COMPACT_ATOMS: atom_id res chain seq x y z
N MET A 1 -1.18 67.29 -22.05
CA MET A 1 -0.32 66.69 -23.09
C MET A 1 0.15 67.82 -24.00
N PRO A 2 1.39 67.82 -24.53
CA PRO A 2 2.29 66.67 -24.72
C PRO A 2 3.65 66.80 -23.99
N HIS A 3 4.13 65.73 -23.36
CA HIS A 3 5.19 64.81 -23.80
C HIS A 3 6.63 65.33 -23.61
N THR A 4 7.29 64.86 -22.55
CA THR A 4 8.74 64.57 -22.59
C THR A 4 8.92 63.12 -22.15
N GLU A 5 9.26 62.29 -23.13
CA GLU A 5 9.65 60.90 -22.99
C GLU A 5 10.88 60.79 -22.09
N SER A 6 10.74 60.13 -20.93
CA SER A 6 11.89 59.55 -20.24
C SER A 6 12.18 58.19 -20.90
N THR A 7 13.37 58.05 -21.47
CA THR A 7 13.87 56.84 -22.10
C THR A 7 13.78 55.61 -21.17
N PRO A 8 13.36 54.44 -21.66
CA PRO A 8 13.50 53.20 -20.91
C PRO A 8 14.99 52.86 -20.79
N ARG A 9 15.49 52.69 -19.56
CA ARG A 9 16.84 52.15 -19.35
C ARG A 9 16.88 50.72 -19.88
N ARG A 10 17.48 50.58 -21.05
CA ARG A 10 17.87 49.32 -21.70
C ARG A 10 18.62 48.45 -20.68
N TRP A 11 18.13 47.24 -20.47
CA TRP A 11 18.94 46.18 -19.89
C TRP A 11 20.05 45.87 -20.88
N ASP A 12 21.25 46.40 -20.67
CA ASP A 12 22.41 45.98 -21.46
C ASP A 12 22.79 44.53 -21.06
N PRO A 13 22.95 43.61 -22.03
CA PRO A 13 23.40 42.25 -21.75
C PRO A 13 24.84 42.29 -21.23
N TRP A 14 25.03 41.86 -19.98
CA TRP A 14 26.34 41.78 -19.33
C TRP A 14 27.27 40.84 -20.10
N THR A 15 28.46 41.33 -20.47
CA THR A 15 29.51 40.51 -21.08
C THR A 15 30.04 39.45 -20.09
N SER A 16 30.36 38.23 -20.55
CA SER A 16 30.80 37.11 -19.70
C SER A 16 31.96 37.45 -18.75
N LYS A 17 32.86 38.38 -19.12
CA LYS A 17 33.96 38.82 -18.26
C LYS A 17 33.53 39.68 -17.06
N GLN A 18 32.40 40.39 -17.17
CA GLN A 18 31.83 41.19 -16.06
C GLN A 18 31.06 40.32 -15.05
N LYS A 19 30.51 39.17 -15.50
CA LYS A 19 29.90 38.14 -14.62
C LYS A 19 30.91 37.47 -13.68
N HIS A 20 32.21 37.45 -13.98
CA HIS A 20 33.18 36.74 -13.12
C HIS A 20 33.77 37.57 -11.96
N ARG A 21 33.87 38.91 -12.07
CA ARG A 21 34.68 39.73 -11.13
C ARG A 21 33.92 40.32 -9.93
N ARG A 22 32.62 40.65 -10.06
CA ARG A 22 31.81 41.15 -8.92
C ARG A 22 31.22 40.04 -8.05
N PHE A 23 31.15 38.82 -8.57
CA PHE A 23 30.47 37.69 -7.93
C PHE A 23 31.28 36.97 -6.82
N ARG A 24 32.57 37.29 -6.64
CA ARG A 24 33.39 36.73 -5.54
C ARG A 24 33.24 37.45 -4.19
N ARG A 25 32.65 38.66 -4.12
CA ARG A 25 32.77 39.54 -2.93
C ARG A 25 31.52 39.70 -2.05
N ARG A 26 30.37 39.16 -2.45
CA ARG A 26 29.14 39.14 -1.62
C ARG A 26 28.35 37.87 -1.94
N ARG A 27 28.60 36.75 -1.27
CA ARG A 27 27.80 35.54 -1.46
C ARG A 27 27.58 34.79 -0.15
N SER A 28 26.31 34.48 0.11
CA SER A 28 25.86 33.39 0.97
C SER A 28 26.34 32.06 0.38
N SER A 29 26.78 31.15 1.25
CA SER A 29 27.40 29.86 0.91
C SER A 29 26.49 28.84 0.19
N SER A 30 25.20 29.16 -0.04
CA SER A 30 24.22 28.25 -0.65
C SER A 30 24.02 28.41 -2.17
N LEU A 31 24.59 29.43 -2.81
CA LEU A 31 24.34 29.79 -4.22
C LEU A 31 25.60 29.82 -5.10
N GLY A 32 26.71 29.30 -4.61
CA GLY A 32 27.95 29.22 -5.37
C GLY A 32 28.21 27.79 -5.83
N LEU A 33 27.68 27.36 -6.99
CA LEU A 33 28.19 26.21 -7.77
C LEU A 33 27.46 25.97 -9.12
N LEU A 34 27.09 27.01 -9.87
CA LEU A 34 26.64 26.86 -11.27
C LEU A 34 27.56 27.69 -12.16
N THR A 35 28.37 26.99 -12.98
CA THR A 35 29.37 27.53 -13.92
C THR A 35 28.84 27.43 -15.36
N PRO A 36 29.32 28.28 -16.30
CA PRO A 36 28.76 28.48 -17.65
C PRO A 36 28.74 27.28 -18.64
N ASP A 37 29.05 26.07 -18.16
CA ASP A 37 29.20 24.85 -18.96
C ASP A 37 28.19 23.76 -18.53
N ARG A 38 27.14 24.11 -17.76
CA ARG A 38 26.24 23.19 -17.00
C ARG A 38 24.77 23.27 -17.44
N ILE A 39 23.99 22.20 -17.27
CA ILE A 39 22.54 22.20 -17.53
C ILE A 39 21.83 22.95 -16.38
N GLY A 40 20.91 23.85 -16.68
CA GLY A 40 20.25 24.67 -15.66
C GLY A 40 20.92 26.04 -15.41
N ASP A 41 21.83 26.50 -16.27
CA ASP A 41 22.35 27.88 -16.20
C ASP A 41 21.22 28.92 -16.26
N HIS A 42 20.17 28.65 -17.03
CA HIS A 42 18.97 29.46 -17.02
C HIS A 42 18.32 29.58 -15.64
N LEU A 43 18.30 28.50 -14.85
CA LEU A 43 17.73 28.50 -13.50
C LEU A 43 18.47 29.44 -12.56
N VAL A 44 19.79 29.61 -12.71
CA VAL A 44 20.58 30.52 -11.87
C VAL A 44 20.01 31.93 -11.95
N ALA A 45 19.75 32.42 -13.16
CA ALA A 45 19.23 33.77 -13.35
C ALA A 45 17.84 33.93 -12.74
N ARG A 46 16.99 32.91 -12.85
CA ARG A 46 15.63 32.90 -12.28
C ARG A 46 15.64 32.88 -10.76
N CYS A 47 16.46 32.02 -10.16
CA CYS A 47 16.65 31.94 -8.72
C CYS A 47 17.28 33.23 -8.17
N MET A 48 18.22 33.84 -8.91
CA MET A 48 18.80 35.13 -8.55
C MET A 48 17.78 36.27 -8.60
N ALA A 49 16.86 36.29 -9.56
CA ALA A 49 15.80 37.28 -9.60
C ALA A 49 14.87 37.15 -8.38
N LEU A 50 14.57 35.92 -7.97
CA LEU A 50 13.81 35.64 -6.75
C LEU A 50 14.58 36.07 -5.48
N ASP A 51 15.89 35.77 -5.40
CA ASP A 51 16.72 36.13 -4.25
C ASP A 51 16.97 37.64 -4.16
N ASP A 52 17.18 38.33 -5.28
CA ASP A 52 17.31 39.79 -5.34
C ASP A 52 16.01 40.47 -4.94
N PHE A 53 14.85 39.96 -5.41
CA PHE A 53 13.54 40.40 -4.93
C PHE A 53 13.40 40.21 -3.41
N ARG A 54 13.77 39.05 -2.89
CA ARG A 54 13.74 38.77 -1.44
C ARG A 54 14.66 39.71 -0.66
N ALA A 55 15.88 39.95 -1.13
CA ALA A 55 16.88 40.78 -0.46
C ALA A 55 16.48 42.26 -0.43
N ARG A 56 15.98 42.80 -1.55
CA ARG A 56 15.49 44.19 -1.64
C ARG A 56 14.29 44.45 -0.71
N ASN A 57 13.43 43.45 -0.56
CA ASN A 57 12.24 43.52 0.29
C ASN A 57 12.49 43.13 1.76
N ALA A 58 13.67 42.59 2.09
CA ALA A 58 14.06 42.29 3.47
C ALA A 58 14.65 43.51 4.21
N ALA A 59 15.30 44.44 3.50
CA ALA A 59 15.99 45.59 4.09
C ALA A 59 15.10 46.83 4.28
N ASN A 60 14.08 47.00 3.44
CA ASN A 60 13.08 48.06 3.55
C ASN A 60 11.77 47.39 3.95
N GLY A 61 11.36 47.50 5.22
CA GLY A 61 10.15 46.85 5.71
C GLY A 61 8.96 47.09 4.78
N TRP A 62 8.62 46.08 3.97
CA TRP A 62 7.45 45.93 3.09
C TRP A 62 6.68 47.24 2.82
N THR A 63 7.30 48.24 2.19
CA THR A 63 6.62 49.51 1.92
C THR A 63 5.67 49.36 0.73
N PRO A 64 4.36 49.65 0.89
CA PRO A 64 3.30 49.36 -0.09
C PRO A 64 3.37 50.08 -1.46
N GLU A 65 4.35 50.93 -1.70
CA GLU A 65 4.32 51.89 -2.81
C GLU A 65 4.94 51.36 -4.10
N ALA A 66 5.74 50.28 -4.06
CA ALA A 66 6.38 49.69 -5.25
C ALA A 66 5.52 48.62 -5.97
N LEU A 67 4.40 48.20 -5.38
CA LEU A 67 3.51 47.17 -5.93
C LEU A 67 2.07 47.69 -5.88
N GLY A 68 1.61 48.28 -6.98
CA GLY A 68 0.25 48.80 -7.15
C GLY A 68 -0.83 47.72 -7.24
N GLY A 69 -0.92 46.83 -6.24
CA GLY A 69 -1.94 45.81 -6.05
C GLY A 69 -2.22 45.58 -4.56
N PRO A 70 -3.39 45.04 -4.16
CA PRO A 70 -3.87 45.14 -2.78
C PRO A 70 -2.99 44.38 -1.78
N ARG A 71 -2.40 45.14 -0.85
CA ARG A 71 -1.82 44.78 0.48
C ARG A 71 -1.45 43.30 0.67
N MET A 72 -0.15 42.98 0.55
CA MET A 72 0.41 41.73 1.06
C MET A 72 0.54 41.76 2.59
N ASN A 73 -0.06 40.76 3.26
CA ASN A 73 -0.05 40.58 4.71
C ASN A 73 1.10 39.65 5.14
N SER A 74 1.33 39.52 6.46
CA SER A 74 2.39 38.73 7.09
C SER A 74 2.49 37.25 6.68
N GLY A 75 1.44 36.66 6.09
CA GLY A 75 1.43 35.27 5.61
C GLY A 75 2.28 35.04 4.34
N SER A 76 2.48 36.06 3.50
CA SER A 76 3.18 35.92 2.21
C SER A 76 4.66 35.62 2.41
N ARG A 77 5.18 35.93 3.61
CA ARG A 77 6.52 35.57 4.07
C ARG A 77 6.70 34.07 4.29
N HIS A 78 5.69 33.38 4.82
CA HIS A 78 5.73 31.93 5.06
C HIS A 78 5.61 31.15 3.75
N VAL A 79 4.76 31.60 2.83
CA VAL A 79 4.65 31.06 1.47
C VAL A 79 5.96 31.18 0.70
N LEU A 80 6.60 32.36 0.71
CA LEU A 80 7.94 32.55 0.13
C LEU A 80 9.01 31.70 0.82
N GLN A 81 8.92 31.50 2.13
CA GLN A 81 9.85 30.66 2.87
C GLN A 81 9.67 29.18 2.50
N GLY A 82 8.43 28.69 2.36
CA GLY A 82 8.12 27.32 1.93
C GLY A 82 8.56 27.07 0.48
N ILE A 83 8.24 27.99 -0.43
CA ILE A 83 8.74 27.96 -1.81
C ILE A 83 10.27 28.00 -1.81
N GLY A 84 10.88 28.88 -1.02
CA GLY A 84 12.33 28.99 -0.90
C GLY A 84 12.99 27.69 -0.40
N ASN A 85 12.37 27.00 0.55
CA ASN A 85 12.83 25.69 1.03
C ASN A 85 12.74 24.64 -0.08
N THR A 86 11.60 24.55 -0.79
CA THR A 86 11.43 23.61 -1.91
C THR A 86 12.40 23.90 -3.06
N VAL A 87 12.62 25.18 -3.37
CA VAL A 87 13.61 25.62 -4.37
C VAL A 87 15.01 25.20 -3.93
N ASN A 88 15.38 25.40 -2.67
CA ASN A 88 16.68 24.95 -2.15
C ASN A 88 16.84 23.43 -2.26
N ASP A 89 15.81 22.65 -1.94
CA ASP A 89 15.84 21.18 -2.06
C ASP A 89 16.10 20.75 -3.52
N HIS A 90 15.40 21.35 -4.48
CA HIS A 90 15.61 21.04 -5.91
C HIS A 90 16.97 21.53 -6.42
N ILE A 91 17.44 22.70 -5.98
CA ILE A 91 18.78 23.21 -6.33
C ILE A 91 19.84 22.26 -5.79
N GLN A 92 19.69 21.77 -4.57
CA GLN A 92 20.63 20.82 -3.98
C GLN A 92 20.71 19.54 -4.82
N THR A 93 19.58 19.01 -5.28
CA THR A 93 19.56 17.88 -6.23
C THR A 93 20.32 18.18 -7.52
N ILE A 94 20.17 19.38 -8.09
CA ILE A 94 20.86 19.78 -9.33
C ILE A 94 22.37 19.94 -9.09
N VAL A 95 22.77 20.55 -7.97
CA VAL A 95 24.18 20.71 -7.59
C VAL A 95 24.84 19.34 -7.43
N GLU A 96 24.19 18.42 -6.75
CA GLU A 96 24.74 17.08 -6.55
C GLU A 96 24.82 16.27 -7.84
N TYR A 97 23.89 16.46 -8.77
CA TYR A 97 23.97 15.92 -10.12
C TYR A 97 25.20 16.46 -10.87
N GLU A 98 25.41 17.77 -10.80
CA GLU A 98 26.52 18.45 -11.47
C GLU A 98 27.89 18.15 -10.86
N ASP A 99 27.93 17.76 -9.58
CA ASP A 99 29.14 17.35 -8.86
C ASP A 99 29.47 15.86 -9.05
N GLU A 100 28.62 15.07 -9.73
CA GLU A 100 28.93 13.69 -10.10
C GLU A 100 30.15 13.63 -11.02
N HIS A 101 31.15 12.84 -10.63
CA HIS A 101 32.44 12.78 -11.31
C HIS A 101 32.41 11.81 -12.50
N ASN A 102 31.53 10.81 -12.47
CA ASN A 102 31.38 9.88 -13.59
C ASN A 102 30.38 10.44 -14.62
N ALA A 103 30.91 10.84 -15.78
CA ALA A 103 30.11 11.39 -16.86
C ALA A 103 29.04 10.41 -17.38
N LEU A 104 29.27 9.10 -17.32
CA LEU A 104 28.29 8.09 -17.72
C LEU A 104 27.13 7.99 -16.71
N ILE A 105 27.40 8.14 -15.42
CA ILE A 105 26.35 8.23 -14.39
C ILE A 105 25.54 9.53 -14.57
N GLN A 106 26.20 10.65 -14.90
CA GLN A 106 25.50 11.89 -15.23
C GLN A 106 24.60 11.75 -16.47
N LEU A 107 25.05 11.01 -17.49
CA LEU A 107 24.22 10.72 -18.65
C LEU A 107 23.05 9.80 -18.29
N ALA A 108 23.29 8.80 -17.45
CA ALA A 108 22.27 7.87 -16.95
C ALA A 108 21.20 8.52 -16.07
N GLN A 109 21.37 9.78 -15.64
CA GLN A 109 20.39 10.54 -14.86
C GLN A 109 19.70 11.63 -15.70
N THR A 110 19.73 11.53 -17.03
CA THR A 110 19.23 12.60 -17.92
C THR A 110 17.73 12.84 -17.77
N GLY A 111 16.91 11.80 -17.75
CA GLY A 111 15.47 11.91 -17.55
C GLY A 111 15.15 12.50 -16.18
N TYR A 112 15.78 11.96 -15.12
CA TYR A 112 15.63 12.46 -13.77
C TYR A 112 15.94 13.96 -13.67
N ILE A 113 17.12 14.42 -14.10
CA ILE A 113 17.52 15.82 -13.96
C ILE A 113 16.66 16.75 -14.80
N VAL A 114 16.27 16.34 -16.02
CA VAL A 114 15.38 17.12 -16.88
C VAL A 114 14.02 17.30 -16.20
N GLN A 115 13.51 16.27 -15.55
CA GLN A 115 12.25 16.35 -14.81
C GLN A 115 12.37 17.28 -13.59
N GLN A 116 13.46 17.19 -12.81
CA GLN A 116 13.70 18.07 -11.66
C GLN A 116 13.83 19.55 -12.07
N ILE A 117 14.61 19.84 -13.12
CA ILE A 117 14.75 21.19 -13.66
C ILE A 117 13.40 21.72 -14.17
N SER A 118 12.63 20.89 -14.86
CA SER A 118 11.30 21.28 -15.36
C SER A 118 10.32 21.57 -14.22
N ARG A 119 10.35 20.79 -13.14
CA ARG A 119 9.53 21.03 -11.94
C ARG A 119 9.91 22.34 -11.26
N LEU A 120 11.20 22.56 -11.06
CA LEU A 120 11.70 23.79 -10.46
C LEU A 120 11.33 25.02 -11.30
N ASN A 121 11.48 24.95 -12.63
CA ASN A 121 11.06 26.02 -13.52
C ASN A 121 9.56 26.31 -13.44
N ARG A 122 8.71 25.28 -13.36
CA ARG A 122 7.26 25.48 -13.18
C ARG A 122 6.93 26.11 -11.83
N LEU A 123 7.63 25.72 -10.76
CA LEU A 123 7.50 26.36 -9.45
C LEU A 123 7.93 27.84 -9.51
N LEU A 124 9.02 28.13 -10.21
CA LEU A 124 9.51 29.49 -10.43
C LEU A 124 8.54 30.30 -11.32
N ASP A 125 7.96 29.74 -12.37
CA ASP A 125 6.94 30.40 -13.20
C ASP A 125 5.78 30.90 -12.33
N VAL A 126 5.24 30.03 -11.48
CA VAL A 126 4.17 30.35 -10.54
C VAL A 126 4.61 31.45 -9.56
N THR A 127 5.83 31.34 -9.04
CA THR A 127 6.36 32.28 -8.04
C THR A 127 6.62 33.65 -8.65
N LEU A 128 7.42 33.74 -9.72
CA LEU A 128 7.77 34.98 -10.38
C LEU A 128 6.50 35.72 -10.85
N THR A 129 5.53 35.00 -11.42
CA THR A 129 4.24 35.58 -11.81
C THR A 129 3.47 36.12 -10.61
N ALA A 130 3.35 35.34 -9.53
CA ALA A 130 2.62 35.76 -8.33
C ALA A 130 3.20 37.03 -7.67
N TYR A 131 4.52 37.21 -7.75
CA TYR A 131 5.21 38.38 -7.17
C TYR A 131 5.51 39.48 -8.19
N GLY A 132 5.04 39.36 -9.44
CA GLY A 132 5.30 40.33 -10.50
C GLY A 132 6.80 40.51 -10.81
N ILE A 133 7.61 39.48 -10.57
CA ILE A 133 9.06 39.50 -10.82
C ILE A 133 9.26 39.27 -12.33
N PRO A 134 9.88 40.20 -13.06
CA PRO A 134 10.09 40.05 -14.48
C PRO A 134 11.06 38.90 -14.79
N GLU A 135 10.76 38.14 -15.84
CA GLU A 135 11.60 37.03 -16.28
C GLU A 135 13.00 37.54 -16.72
N PRO A 136 14.12 36.96 -16.24
CA PRO A 136 15.46 37.51 -16.47
C PRO A 136 15.91 37.54 -17.93
N TYR A 137 15.29 36.74 -18.80
CA TYR A 137 15.66 36.58 -20.21
C TYR A 137 14.84 37.46 -21.18
N GLY A 138 14.01 38.37 -20.65
CA GLY A 138 13.19 39.24 -21.50
C GLY A 138 12.13 38.47 -22.27
N THR A 139 12.14 38.54 -23.61
CA THR A 139 11.14 37.88 -24.49
C THR A 139 11.43 36.40 -24.75
N VAL A 140 12.62 35.90 -24.41
CA VAL A 140 12.98 34.50 -24.63
C VAL A 140 12.47 33.66 -23.46
N LYS A 141 11.60 32.69 -23.78
CA LYS A 141 11.06 31.73 -22.82
C LYS A 141 12.16 30.80 -22.29
N TRP A 142 12.15 30.50 -20.99
CA TRP A 142 13.15 29.62 -20.36
C TRP A 142 13.20 28.24 -21.03
N GLN A 143 12.07 27.75 -21.55
CA GLN A 143 11.97 26.49 -22.27
C GLN A 143 12.90 26.44 -23.48
N THR A 144 13.04 27.54 -24.21
CA THR A 144 13.91 27.64 -25.39
C THR A 144 15.38 27.58 -24.99
N VAL A 145 15.76 28.28 -23.91
CA VAL A 145 17.13 28.23 -23.37
C VAL A 145 17.45 26.83 -22.84
N PHE A 146 16.51 26.22 -22.13
CA PHE A 146 16.67 24.87 -21.59
C PHE A 146 16.82 23.82 -22.71
N GLN A 147 16.05 23.92 -23.80
CA GLN A 147 16.23 23.06 -24.97
C GLN A 147 17.60 23.25 -25.64
N GLN A 148 18.14 24.47 -25.64
CA GLN A 148 19.49 24.74 -26.13
C GLN A 148 20.55 24.07 -25.25
N GLU A 149 20.48 24.25 -23.94
CA GLU A 149 21.39 23.62 -22.96
C GLU A 149 21.41 22.09 -23.10
N ARG A 150 20.23 21.47 -23.28
CA ARG A 150 20.10 20.02 -23.50
C ARG A 150 20.81 19.55 -24.77
N ARG A 151 20.64 20.28 -25.89
CA ARG A 151 21.32 19.95 -27.16
C ARG A 151 22.83 20.07 -27.05
N GLU A 152 23.32 21.17 -26.47
CA GLU A 152 24.76 21.40 -26.28
C GLU A 152 25.39 20.30 -25.41
N ARG A 153 24.70 19.89 -24.34
CA ARG A 153 25.09 18.77 -23.49
C ARG A 153 25.18 17.46 -24.27
N MET A 154 24.20 17.11 -25.10
CA MET A 154 24.26 15.89 -25.91
C MET A 154 25.37 15.91 -26.95
N THR A 155 25.63 17.04 -27.60
CA THR A 155 26.78 17.18 -28.52
C THR A 155 28.11 16.91 -27.82
N LYS A 156 28.23 17.29 -26.55
CA LYS A 156 29.42 16.98 -25.74
C LYS A 156 29.54 15.48 -25.46
N PHE A 157 28.45 14.83 -25.06
CA PHE A 157 28.44 13.38 -24.86
C PHE A 157 28.79 12.61 -26.14
N GLN A 158 28.24 12.99 -27.30
CA GLN A 158 28.60 12.41 -28.59
C GLN A 158 30.11 12.45 -28.87
N LYS A 159 30.76 13.58 -28.58
CA LYS A 159 32.21 13.71 -28.73
C LYS A 159 32.99 12.86 -27.73
N MET A 160 32.47 12.71 -26.51
CA MET A 160 33.08 11.86 -25.48
C MET A 160 32.96 10.37 -25.81
N ILE A 161 31.84 9.95 -26.41
CA ILE A 161 31.59 8.57 -26.85
C ILE A 161 32.54 8.15 -27.98
N ALA A 162 32.91 9.09 -28.85
CA ALA A 162 33.89 8.83 -29.91
C ALA A 162 35.29 8.48 -29.37
N ASP A 163 35.60 8.82 -28.11
CA ASP A 163 36.84 8.43 -27.43
C ASP A 163 36.65 7.14 -26.63
N LYS A 164 36.92 6.00 -27.27
CA LYS A 164 36.85 4.67 -26.64
C LYS A 164 37.74 4.56 -25.39
N THR A 165 38.86 5.28 -25.32
CA THR A 165 39.77 5.22 -24.16
C THR A 165 39.12 5.87 -22.95
N PHE A 166 38.50 7.03 -23.17
CA PHE A 166 37.74 7.74 -22.13
C PHE A 166 36.53 6.93 -21.65
N LEU A 167 35.79 6.29 -22.57
CA LEU A 167 34.66 5.42 -22.21
C LEU A 167 35.10 4.26 -21.33
N MET A 168 36.17 3.54 -21.68
CA MET A 168 36.69 2.45 -20.85
C MET A 168 37.15 2.94 -19.48
N GLN A 169 37.79 4.11 -19.38
CA GLN A 169 38.17 4.71 -18.11
C GLN A 169 36.96 5.12 -17.26
N SER A 170 35.89 5.59 -17.90
CA SER A 170 34.65 6.04 -17.22
C SER A 170 33.75 4.87 -16.79
N LEU A 171 33.75 3.78 -17.57
CA LEU A 171 33.08 2.52 -17.22
C LEU A 171 33.72 1.88 -16.00
N GLY A 172 35.05 1.93 -15.90
CA GLY A 172 35.78 1.45 -14.74
C GLY A 172 35.70 -0.07 -14.56
N ASP A 173 35.63 -0.52 -13.31
CA ASP A 173 35.56 -1.94 -12.95
C ASP A 173 34.17 -2.57 -13.20
N GLU A 174 34.05 -3.88 -13.00
CA GLU A 174 32.78 -4.62 -13.22
C GLU A 174 31.60 -4.05 -12.40
N GLN A 175 31.85 -3.54 -11.19
CA GLN A 175 30.80 -2.97 -10.33
C GLN A 175 30.32 -1.62 -10.89
N GLN A 176 31.23 -0.79 -11.37
CA GLN A 176 30.93 0.48 -12.01
C GLN A 176 30.23 0.29 -13.37
N GLN A 177 30.64 -0.71 -14.15
CA GLN A 177 29.99 -1.08 -15.42
C GLN A 177 28.52 -1.46 -15.20
N LEU A 178 28.26 -2.30 -14.19
CA LEU A 178 26.92 -2.71 -13.83
C LEU A 178 26.06 -1.55 -13.31
N GLU A 179 26.64 -0.65 -12.52
CA GLU A 179 25.98 0.59 -12.08
C GLU A 179 25.55 1.46 -13.26
N VAL A 180 26.47 1.75 -14.19
CA VAL A 180 26.19 2.58 -15.36
C VAL A 180 25.08 1.98 -16.22
N LEU A 181 25.18 0.70 -16.60
CA LEU A 181 24.18 0.03 -17.44
C LEU A 181 22.82 -0.05 -16.74
N THR A 182 22.79 -0.35 -15.44
CA THR A 182 21.54 -0.40 -14.66
C THR A 182 20.86 0.97 -14.60
N LEU A 183 21.62 2.04 -14.35
CA LEU A 183 21.07 3.39 -14.27
C LEU A 183 20.58 3.90 -15.62
N LEU A 184 21.29 3.60 -16.73
CA LEU A 184 20.85 3.97 -18.09
C LEU A 184 19.48 3.35 -18.40
N VAL A 185 19.35 2.05 -18.16
CA VAL A 185 18.10 1.31 -18.43
C VAL A 185 17.00 1.79 -17.49
N TYR A 186 17.30 2.01 -16.21
CA TYR A 186 16.33 2.50 -15.24
C TYR A 186 15.73 3.85 -15.65
N ASP A 187 16.60 4.85 -15.87
CA ASP A 187 16.15 6.21 -16.14
C ASP A 187 15.39 6.27 -17.48
N PHE A 188 15.86 5.52 -18.48
CA PHE A 188 15.13 5.35 -19.72
C PHE A 188 13.74 4.73 -19.50
N GLN A 189 13.63 3.57 -18.83
CA GLN A 189 12.34 2.92 -18.57
C GLN A 189 11.37 3.79 -17.76
N LYS A 190 11.91 4.60 -16.84
CA LYS A 190 11.11 5.47 -15.96
C LYS A 190 10.66 6.76 -16.64
N HIS A 191 11.48 7.34 -17.51
CA HIS A 191 11.29 8.69 -18.04
C HIS A 191 11.07 8.76 -19.57
N SER A 192 11.12 7.63 -20.31
CA SER A 192 11.16 7.57 -21.78
C SER A 192 10.13 8.43 -22.50
N ASP A 193 8.82 8.28 -22.23
CA ASP A 193 7.85 8.65 -23.28
C ASP A 193 7.45 10.15 -23.36
N ASP A 194 8.05 11.06 -22.60
CA ASP A 194 7.81 12.52 -22.75
C ASP A 194 8.98 13.39 -22.23
N THR A 195 9.97 12.77 -21.57
CA THR A 195 11.07 13.51 -20.97
C THR A 195 12.20 13.69 -21.97
N TYR A 196 12.51 12.66 -22.75
CA TYR A 196 13.63 12.60 -23.67
C TYR A 196 13.31 13.29 -25.01
N THR A 197 14.31 13.99 -25.55
CA THR A 197 14.32 14.42 -26.96
C THR A 197 14.86 13.30 -27.83
N ASP A 198 14.53 13.31 -29.13
CA ASP A 198 15.03 12.33 -30.10
C ASP A 198 16.57 12.22 -30.08
N LEU A 199 17.26 13.36 -29.96
CA LEU A 199 18.72 13.40 -29.87
C LEU A 199 19.25 12.73 -28.59
N GLU A 200 18.63 12.96 -27.44
CA GLU A 200 19.07 12.32 -26.19
C GLU A 200 18.79 10.81 -26.22
N TYR A 201 17.67 10.40 -26.82
CA TYR A 201 17.36 8.99 -27.04
C TYR A 201 18.45 8.31 -27.87
N GLU A 202 18.81 8.89 -29.02
CA GLU A 202 19.85 8.36 -29.91
C GLU A 202 21.19 8.22 -29.16
N VAL A 203 21.62 9.29 -28.48
CA VAL A 203 22.90 9.30 -27.75
C VAL A 203 22.94 8.28 -26.63
N ILE A 204 21.85 8.12 -25.87
CA ILE A 204 21.79 7.18 -24.76
C ILE A 204 21.74 5.74 -25.26
N ALA A 205 21.02 5.48 -26.36
CA ALA A 205 21.00 4.17 -27.00
C ALA A 205 22.41 3.78 -27.50
N ASP A 206 23.09 4.68 -28.22
CA ASP A 206 24.46 4.45 -28.71
C ASP A 206 25.46 4.18 -27.56
N VAL A 207 25.32 4.91 -26.44
CA VAL A 207 26.14 4.69 -25.24
C VAL A 207 25.86 3.32 -24.63
N TYR A 208 24.58 2.97 -24.49
CA TYR A 208 24.18 1.69 -23.91
C TYR A 208 24.73 0.53 -24.73
N ASP A 209 24.59 0.57 -26.06
CA ASP A 209 25.08 -0.48 -26.96
C ASP A 209 26.61 -0.59 -26.87
N THR A 210 27.32 0.55 -26.95
CA THR A 210 28.78 0.57 -26.85
C THR A 210 29.28 0.06 -25.49
N CYS A 211 28.64 0.47 -24.39
CA CYS A 211 29.02 0.03 -23.05
C CYS A 211 28.71 -1.46 -22.83
N SER A 212 27.62 -1.96 -23.41
CA SER A 212 27.26 -3.38 -23.38
C SER A 212 28.29 -4.23 -24.13
N GLU A 213 28.74 -3.78 -25.31
CA GLU A 213 29.80 -4.43 -26.08
C GLU A 213 31.14 -4.46 -25.33
N LEU A 214 31.52 -3.34 -24.70
CA LEU A 214 32.81 -3.22 -24.01
C LEU A 214 32.87 -4.02 -22.70
N SER A 215 31.76 -4.09 -21.96
CA SER A 215 31.67 -4.82 -20.69
C SER A 215 31.31 -6.30 -20.86
N GLY A 216 30.66 -6.67 -21.97
CA GLY A 216 30.06 -7.99 -22.13
C GLY A 216 28.80 -8.20 -21.27
N LEU A 217 28.28 -7.15 -20.63
CA LEU A 217 27.07 -7.16 -19.83
C LEU A 217 25.89 -6.59 -20.63
N THR A 218 24.69 -7.12 -20.41
CA THR A 218 23.47 -6.61 -21.04
C THR A 218 22.36 -6.57 -20.01
N ILE A 219 21.83 -5.38 -19.75
CA ILE A 219 20.73 -5.16 -18.79
C ILE A 219 19.47 -4.85 -19.58
N VAL A 220 18.57 -5.83 -19.68
CA VAL A 220 17.34 -5.68 -20.48
C VAL A 220 16.27 -4.89 -19.72
N ALA A 221 16.21 -5.10 -18.40
CA ALA A 221 15.25 -4.42 -17.55
C ALA A 221 15.74 -4.34 -16.12
N VAL A 222 15.23 -3.34 -15.41
CA VAL A 222 15.51 -3.12 -14.00
C VAL A 222 14.28 -3.56 -13.18
N PRO A 223 14.47 -4.17 -12.00
CA PRO A 223 13.36 -4.57 -11.15
C PRO A 223 12.45 -3.39 -10.77
N GLU A 224 11.13 -3.64 -10.64
CA GLU A 224 10.13 -2.61 -10.28
C GLU A 224 10.44 -1.88 -8.97
N TRP A 225 11.12 -2.57 -8.03
CA TRP A 225 11.52 -2.02 -6.75
C TRP A 225 12.78 -1.18 -6.80
N PHE A 226 13.47 -1.12 -7.94
CA PHE A 226 14.74 -0.40 -8.01
C PHE A 226 14.53 1.09 -7.77
N ALA A 227 15.26 1.61 -6.79
CA ALA A 227 15.28 3.02 -6.43
C ALA A 227 16.74 3.43 -6.31
N PRO A 228 17.26 4.26 -7.23
CA PRO A 228 18.65 4.66 -7.17
C PRO A 228 18.92 5.55 -5.96
N ALA A 229 20.15 5.51 -5.46
CA ALA A 229 20.55 6.23 -4.25
C ALA A 229 20.31 7.74 -4.33
N TYR A 230 20.31 8.33 -5.53
CA TYR A 230 20.05 9.77 -5.72
C TYR A 230 18.58 10.17 -5.48
N GLU A 231 17.62 9.25 -5.60
CA GLU A 231 16.21 9.53 -5.32
C GLU A 231 15.82 9.43 -3.85
N THR A 232 16.72 8.92 -3.02
CA THR A 232 16.45 8.55 -1.62
C THR A 232 17.38 9.30 -0.66
N ARG A 233 18.05 10.35 -1.15
CA ARG A 233 18.95 11.19 -0.36
C ARG A 233 18.19 11.90 0.77
N HIS A 234 18.91 12.19 1.85
CA HIS A 234 18.38 12.87 3.04
C HIS A 234 17.23 12.14 3.77
N SER A 235 17.13 10.81 3.63
CA SER A 235 16.04 10.02 4.24
C SER A 235 14.65 10.51 3.82
N ARG A 236 14.56 11.06 2.62
CA ARG A 236 13.31 11.49 2.00
C ARG A 236 13.14 10.77 0.67
N TRP A 237 11.93 10.29 0.43
CA TRP A 237 11.51 9.77 -0.86
C TRP A 237 10.23 10.48 -1.25
N GLN A 238 10.28 11.22 -2.37
CA GLN A 238 9.15 12.02 -2.87
C GLN A 238 8.57 12.97 -1.79
N GLY A 239 9.45 13.64 -1.03
CA GLY A 239 9.05 14.58 0.03
C GLY A 239 8.54 13.92 1.32
N THR A 240 8.51 12.59 1.40
CA THR A 240 8.07 11.84 2.57
C THR A 240 9.25 11.21 3.32
N SER A 241 9.21 11.24 4.66
CA SER A 241 10.28 10.66 5.49
C SER A 241 10.30 9.13 5.36
N VAL A 242 11.47 8.58 5.03
CA VAL A 242 11.71 7.14 4.87
C VAL A 242 12.99 6.75 5.59
N ASP A 243 13.07 5.49 6.02
CA ASP A 243 14.30 4.92 6.54
C ASP A 243 15.13 4.35 5.38
N VAL A 244 16.38 4.81 5.25
CA VAL A 244 17.34 4.29 4.28
C VAL A 244 18.38 3.45 5.01
N GLU A 245 18.27 2.13 4.85
CA GLU A 245 19.19 1.17 5.45
C GLU A 245 20.35 0.89 4.51
N ARG A 246 21.58 1.11 4.97
CA ARG A 246 22.81 0.78 4.22
C ARG A 246 23.26 -0.64 4.54
N LEU A 247 23.31 -1.49 3.53
CA LEU A 247 23.72 -2.89 3.68
C LEU A 247 25.25 -3.00 3.69
N LEU A 248 25.85 -2.82 4.87
CA LEU A 248 27.29 -2.93 5.06
C LEU A 248 27.74 -4.40 4.91
N LYS A 249 28.69 -4.67 3.99
CA LYS A 249 29.33 -5.99 3.76
C LYS A 249 28.45 -7.06 3.08
N GLN A 250 27.34 -6.69 2.44
CA GLN A 250 26.53 -7.63 1.66
C GLN A 250 26.89 -7.58 0.17
N SER A 251 26.70 -8.69 -0.55
CA SER A 251 26.84 -8.72 -2.02
C SER A 251 25.59 -8.14 -2.68
N GLU A 252 25.76 -7.62 -3.90
CA GLU A 252 24.65 -7.21 -4.78
C GLU A 252 23.60 -8.32 -4.89
N GLU A 253 24.03 -9.56 -5.15
CA GLU A 253 23.13 -10.71 -5.30
C GLU A 253 22.22 -10.88 -4.08
N LEU A 254 22.75 -10.69 -2.87
CA LEU A 254 21.97 -10.77 -1.64
C LEU A 254 20.96 -9.62 -1.56
N CYS A 255 21.36 -8.39 -1.92
CA CYS A 255 20.47 -7.24 -1.98
C CYS A 255 19.31 -7.46 -2.96
N ILE A 256 19.58 -7.97 -4.17
CA ILE A 256 18.56 -8.28 -5.18
C ILE A 256 17.58 -9.33 -4.65
N ARG A 257 18.10 -10.42 -4.07
CA ARG A 257 17.27 -11.50 -3.51
C ARG A 257 16.38 -10.99 -2.37
N GLN A 258 16.96 -10.20 -1.46
CA GLN A 258 16.27 -9.61 -0.32
C GLN A 258 15.19 -8.63 -0.75
N ALA A 259 15.52 -7.68 -1.62
CA ALA A 259 14.57 -6.71 -2.14
C ALA A 259 13.45 -7.37 -2.94
N SER A 260 13.78 -8.36 -3.80
CA SER A 260 12.77 -9.08 -4.59
C SER A 260 11.85 -9.92 -3.71
N ALA A 261 12.39 -10.62 -2.72
CA ALA A 261 11.59 -11.39 -1.78
C ALA A 261 10.67 -10.49 -0.96
N TRP A 262 11.15 -9.33 -0.53
CA TRP A 262 10.36 -8.40 0.27
C TRP A 262 9.32 -7.64 -0.56
N TRP A 263 9.64 -7.22 -1.79
CA TRP A 263 8.74 -6.45 -2.65
C TRP A 263 7.39 -7.13 -2.90
N ASP A 264 7.38 -8.46 -3.02
CA ASP A 264 6.17 -9.23 -3.27
C ASP A 264 5.34 -9.53 -1.98
N LEU A 265 5.82 -9.15 -0.79
CA LEU A 265 5.19 -9.47 0.50
C LEU A 265 4.25 -8.36 0.98
N HIS A 266 3.01 -8.50 0.55
CA HIS A 266 1.92 -7.57 0.84
C HIS A 266 1.06 -8.05 2.01
N HIS A 267 1.27 -7.52 3.21
CA HIS A 267 0.48 -7.90 4.41
C HIS A 267 0.39 -6.74 5.41
N PRO A 268 -0.71 -6.60 6.19
CA PRO A 268 -0.85 -5.52 7.18
C PRO A 268 0.28 -5.40 8.20
N HIS A 269 0.87 -6.54 8.56
CA HIS A 269 1.98 -6.63 9.51
C HIS A 269 3.34 -6.78 8.82
N MET A 270 3.44 -6.71 7.50
CA MET A 270 4.73 -6.66 6.83
C MET A 270 5.17 -5.20 6.65
N MET A 271 6.45 -4.92 6.90
CA MET A 271 6.95 -3.57 6.70
C MET A 271 6.93 -3.21 5.21
N LYS A 272 6.53 -1.99 4.86
CA LYS A 272 6.52 -1.54 3.45
C LYS A 272 7.94 -1.26 2.95
N LEU A 273 8.33 -1.92 1.84
CA LEU A 273 9.51 -1.58 1.05
C LEU A 273 9.10 -0.58 -0.04
N PHE A 274 9.76 0.57 -0.11
CA PHE A 274 9.54 1.58 -1.15
C PHE A 274 10.54 1.45 -2.30
N GLY A 275 11.70 0.85 -2.05
CA GLY A 275 12.62 0.43 -3.09
C GLY A 275 13.98 -0.01 -2.56
N ALA A 276 14.88 -0.34 -3.46
CA ALA A 276 16.25 -0.71 -3.14
C ALA A 276 17.24 -0.34 -4.24
N CYS A 277 18.50 -0.11 -3.86
CA CYS A 277 19.62 0.12 -4.76
C CYS A 277 20.64 -1.00 -4.56
N HIS A 278 20.83 -1.83 -5.58
CA HIS A 278 21.80 -2.94 -5.56
C HIS A 278 23.11 -2.60 -6.29
N VAL A 279 23.23 -1.39 -6.83
CA VAL A 279 24.41 -0.92 -7.57
C VAL A 279 25.06 0.29 -6.87
N GLY A 280 26.32 0.57 -7.22
CA GLY A 280 27.08 1.71 -6.71
C GLY A 280 27.76 1.49 -5.37
N LYS A 281 28.28 2.59 -4.79
CA LYS A 281 29.17 2.56 -3.61
C LYS A 281 28.52 2.06 -2.32
N SER A 282 27.19 2.13 -2.21
CA SER A 282 26.46 1.68 -1.04
C SER A 282 25.15 1.04 -1.48
N LEU A 283 24.98 -0.24 -1.16
CA LEU A 283 23.72 -0.94 -1.35
C LEU A 283 22.73 -0.45 -0.30
N THR A 284 21.49 -0.14 -0.72
CA THR A 284 20.50 0.47 0.18
C THR A 284 19.12 -0.15 0.05
N LEU A 285 18.40 -0.24 1.16
CA LEU A 285 16.98 -0.52 1.20
C LEU A 285 16.23 0.71 1.70
N VAL A 286 15.14 1.04 1.03
CA VAL A 286 14.29 2.19 1.33
C VAL A 286 12.98 1.63 1.85
N ARG A 287 12.71 1.86 3.12
CA ARG A 287 11.56 1.27 3.82
C ARG A 287 10.80 2.33 4.58
N GLU A 288 9.59 1.99 5.00
CA GLU A 288 8.83 2.85 5.90
C GLU A 288 9.57 3.11 7.21
N SER A 289 9.41 4.34 7.71
CA SER A 289 9.99 4.80 8.96
C SER A 289 9.33 4.06 10.13
N ALA A 290 10.14 3.41 10.97
CA ALA A 290 9.63 2.68 12.12
C ALA A 290 10.70 2.57 13.23
N GLN A 291 10.26 2.48 14.49
CA GLN A 291 11.16 2.30 15.62
C GLN A 291 11.37 0.82 15.92
N CYS A 292 12.60 0.45 16.28
CA CYS A 292 12.91 -0.92 16.71
C CYS A 292 12.22 -1.22 18.05
N VAL A 293 11.55 -2.38 18.16
CA VAL A 293 10.83 -2.76 19.38
C VAL A 293 11.78 -2.93 20.59
N LYS A 294 13.08 -3.18 20.36
CA LYS A 294 14.09 -3.27 21.44
C LYS A 294 14.17 -2.03 22.33
N THR A 295 13.86 -0.84 21.80
CA THR A 295 14.04 0.43 22.52
C THR A 295 12.75 0.95 23.16
N SER A 296 11.60 0.39 22.80
CA SER A 296 10.31 0.83 23.30
C SER A 296 9.29 -0.32 23.24
N VAL A 297 8.75 -0.63 24.43
CA VAL A 297 7.51 -1.38 24.69
C VAL A 297 7.63 -2.89 24.94
N SER A 298 7.10 -3.29 26.10
CA SER A 298 6.72 -4.65 26.50
C SER A 298 5.21 -4.86 26.29
N SER A 299 4.71 -4.95 25.05
CA SER A 299 3.26 -5.09 24.79
C SER A 299 2.92 -6.35 24.00
N ARG A 300 1.75 -6.91 24.35
CA ARG A 300 1.11 -8.08 23.73
C ARG A 300 0.88 -7.93 22.22
N ASP A 301 0.64 -6.70 21.76
CA ASP A 301 0.37 -6.39 20.34
C ASP A 301 1.59 -6.70 19.45
N VAL A 302 2.80 -6.60 20.02
CA VAL A 302 4.04 -7.00 19.35
C VAL A 302 4.05 -8.48 19.03
N LEU A 303 3.66 -9.30 19.99
CA LEU A 303 3.63 -10.76 19.85
C LEU A 303 2.55 -11.18 18.84
N LEU A 304 1.38 -10.57 18.91
CA LEU A 304 0.27 -10.85 18.01
C LEU A 304 0.57 -10.42 16.57
N GLY A 305 1.12 -9.22 16.37
CA GLY A 305 1.54 -8.76 15.04
C GLY A 305 2.62 -9.67 14.44
N THR A 306 3.62 -10.05 15.24
CA THR A 306 4.67 -11.00 14.82
C THR A 306 4.08 -12.35 14.39
N ALA A 307 3.10 -12.86 15.12
CA ALA A 307 2.41 -14.09 14.80
C ALA A 307 1.71 -14.05 13.45
N HIS A 308 0.93 -13.00 13.20
CA HIS A 308 0.21 -12.84 11.94
C HIS A 308 1.17 -12.79 10.75
N VAL A 309 2.33 -12.12 10.90
CA VAL A 309 3.36 -12.14 9.84
C VAL A 309 3.92 -13.54 9.64
N LEU A 310 4.26 -14.25 10.72
CA LEU A 310 4.83 -15.59 10.59
C LEU A 310 3.84 -16.56 9.94
N GLN A 311 2.55 -16.47 10.29
CA GLN A 311 1.49 -17.20 9.60
C GLN A 311 1.52 -16.89 8.09
N PHE A 312 1.44 -15.60 7.73
CA PHE A 312 1.46 -15.15 6.35
C PHE A 312 2.71 -15.62 5.58
N LEU A 313 3.89 -15.55 6.21
CA LEU A 313 5.16 -15.98 5.63
C LEU A 313 5.22 -17.49 5.43
N HIS A 314 4.81 -18.27 6.44
CA HIS A 314 4.79 -19.74 6.36
C HIS A 314 3.83 -20.23 5.28
N GLU A 315 2.65 -19.61 5.15
CA GLU A 315 1.69 -19.91 4.09
C GLU A 315 2.25 -19.61 2.70
N ARG A 316 3.14 -18.61 2.59
CA ARG A 316 3.87 -18.25 1.36
C ARG A 316 5.23 -18.93 1.22
N HIS A 317 5.56 -19.86 2.11
CA HIS A 317 6.83 -20.58 2.14
C HIS A 317 8.08 -19.70 2.23
N VAL A 318 7.92 -18.52 2.81
CA VAL A 318 9.02 -17.65 3.17
C VAL A 318 9.39 -17.97 4.62
N MET A 319 10.63 -18.38 4.84
CA MET A 319 11.11 -18.75 6.17
C MET A 319 12.12 -17.71 6.63
N PRO A 320 11.77 -16.82 7.58
CA PRO A 320 12.71 -15.84 8.09
C PRO A 320 13.92 -16.56 8.70
N THR A 321 15.11 -16.30 8.16
CA THR A 321 16.33 -16.80 8.78
C THR A 321 16.68 -15.89 9.95
N ASN A 322 17.00 -16.49 11.11
CA ASN A 322 17.48 -15.74 12.28
C ASN A 322 16.51 -14.67 12.84
N LEU A 323 15.22 -15.03 13.03
CA LEU A 323 14.22 -14.13 13.60
C LEU A 323 14.65 -13.66 15.01
N LYS A 324 14.93 -12.36 15.14
CA LYS A 324 15.36 -11.70 16.39
C LYS A 324 14.51 -10.47 16.65
N LEU A 325 14.41 -10.08 17.94
CA LEU A 325 13.65 -8.90 18.36
C LEU A 325 14.09 -7.59 17.69
N GLU A 326 15.36 -7.48 17.25
CA GLU A 326 15.86 -6.31 16.50
C GLU A 326 15.25 -6.11 15.13
N ARG A 327 14.59 -7.14 14.59
CA ARG A 327 13.93 -7.12 13.28
C ARG A 327 12.43 -6.88 13.37
N LEU A 328 11.91 -6.74 14.59
CA LEU A 328 10.55 -6.32 14.85
C LEU A 328 10.54 -4.82 15.06
N PHE A 329 9.70 -4.15 14.29
CA PHE A 329 9.53 -2.71 14.34
C PHE A 329 8.10 -2.39 14.72
N SER A 330 7.92 -1.31 15.48
CA SER A 330 6.61 -0.73 15.73
C SER A 330 6.57 0.61 15.02
N THR A 331 5.45 0.90 14.36
CA THR A 331 5.12 2.29 14.05
C THR A 331 4.78 2.98 15.38
N GLU A 332 5.26 4.21 15.60
CA GLU A 332 5.05 4.94 16.86
C GLU A 332 3.55 5.12 17.19
N MET A 333 2.72 5.21 16.16
CA MET A 333 1.31 5.61 16.25
C MET A 333 0.34 4.43 16.36
N GLU A 334 0.60 3.30 15.70
CA GLU A 334 -0.37 2.18 15.66
C GLU A 334 -0.07 1.07 16.67
N HIS A 335 1.12 1.06 17.29
CA HIS A 335 1.66 -0.09 18.02
C HIS A 335 1.59 -1.41 17.20
N LYS A 336 1.40 -1.32 15.88
CA LYS A 336 1.37 -2.47 14.98
C LYS A 336 2.80 -2.90 14.76
N VAL A 337 3.07 -4.15 15.11
CA VAL A 337 4.36 -4.73 14.79
C VAL A 337 4.43 -5.13 13.34
N LYS A 338 5.54 -4.70 12.76
CA LYS A 338 5.90 -4.95 11.39
C LYS A 338 7.24 -5.65 11.34
N LEU A 339 7.27 -6.76 10.60
CA LEU A 339 8.51 -7.49 10.39
C LEU A 339 9.32 -6.81 9.29
N HIS A 340 10.62 -6.67 9.55
CA HIS A 340 11.59 -6.26 8.55
C HIS A 340 11.93 -7.43 7.60
N GLY A 341 11.85 -7.21 6.28
CA GLY A 341 12.01 -8.28 5.28
C GLY A 341 13.46 -8.68 4.96
N GLY A 342 14.44 -8.15 5.70
CA GLY A 342 15.82 -8.11 5.23
C GLY A 342 16.63 -9.42 5.24
N GLU A 343 16.18 -10.48 5.88
CA GLU A 343 16.94 -11.74 5.94
C GLU A 343 16.00 -12.95 5.72
N LEU A 344 14.95 -12.74 4.92
CA LEU A 344 13.92 -13.74 4.66
C LEU A 344 14.43 -14.97 3.87
N LEU A 345 15.59 -14.89 3.22
CA LEU A 345 16.17 -15.99 2.43
C LEU A 345 17.70 -15.98 2.51
N SER A 346 18.29 -16.67 3.49
CA SER A 346 19.69 -17.12 3.36
C SER A 346 19.69 -18.48 2.64
N PRO A 347 20.68 -18.78 1.76
CA PRO A 347 20.70 -20.05 1.04
C PRO A 347 20.69 -21.22 2.03
N MET A 348 19.63 -22.02 2.00
CA MET A 348 19.62 -23.35 2.61
C MET A 348 20.79 -24.13 2.00
N LYS A 349 21.81 -24.41 2.80
CA LYS A 349 22.59 -25.63 2.56
C LYS A 349 21.56 -26.79 2.60
N SER A 350 21.65 -27.67 1.61
CA SER A 350 20.86 -28.90 1.39
C SER A 350 20.19 -29.50 2.63
N PRO A 351 19.03 -30.19 2.51
CA PRO A 351 18.32 -30.76 3.65
C PRO A 351 19.31 -31.46 4.58
N MET A 352 19.34 -31.01 5.84
CA MET A 352 20.25 -31.56 6.84
C MET A 352 20.08 -33.08 6.84
N THR A 353 21.10 -33.77 6.32
CA THR A 353 21.34 -35.13 6.73
C THR A 353 21.58 -35.10 8.23
N ASN A 354 20.96 -36.04 8.94
CA ASN A 354 20.82 -36.14 10.41
C ASN A 354 22.15 -36.20 11.21
N SER A 355 23.29 -35.75 10.67
CA SER A 355 24.61 -36.03 11.24
C SER A 355 25.32 -34.85 11.91
N ASN A 356 24.79 -33.62 11.90
CA ASN A 356 25.48 -32.45 12.52
C ASN A 356 24.75 -31.80 13.70
N CYS A 357 23.85 -32.51 14.38
CA CYS A 357 23.43 -32.14 15.75
C CYS A 357 24.49 -32.61 16.76
N GLN A 358 25.70 -32.04 16.70
CA GLN A 358 26.66 -32.17 17.81
C GLN A 358 27.12 -30.81 18.31
N ARG A 359 26.72 -30.56 19.57
CA ARG A 359 27.27 -29.61 20.56
C ARG A 359 26.98 -28.13 20.36
N LEU A 360 25.78 -27.74 20.80
CA LEU A 360 25.59 -26.53 21.61
C LEU A 360 25.21 -26.97 23.04
N THR A 361 26.17 -27.55 23.76
CA THR A 361 26.06 -27.79 25.20
C THR A 361 26.35 -26.50 25.95
N THR A 362 25.33 -25.65 26.07
CA THR A 362 24.95 -24.83 27.24
C THR A 362 23.74 -23.98 26.83
N ASN A 363 22.52 -24.54 26.95
CA ASN A 363 21.29 -23.75 26.81
C ASN A 363 21.10 -22.91 28.08
N PRO A 364 20.85 -21.59 27.99
CA PRO A 364 20.39 -20.83 29.15
C PRO A 364 19.01 -21.38 29.56
N LEU A 365 18.82 -21.69 30.85
CA LEU A 365 17.51 -22.06 31.39
C LEU A 365 16.47 -21.03 30.94
N MET A 366 15.32 -21.51 30.45
CA MET A 366 14.17 -20.65 30.15
C MET A 366 13.84 -19.78 31.37
N PRO A 367 13.69 -18.45 31.20
CA PRO A 367 13.48 -17.54 32.32
C PRO A 367 12.16 -17.81 33.06
N SER A 368 12.00 -17.25 34.26
CA SER A 368 10.72 -17.24 34.97
C SER A 368 9.67 -16.38 34.23
N CYS A 369 8.39 -16.70 34.42
CA CYS A 369 7.26 -15.97 33.81
C CYS A 369 7.41 -14.44 34.00
N PRO A 370 7.50 -13.64 32.93
CA PRO A 370 7.57 -12.18 33.04
C PRO A 370 6.29 -11.60 33.65
N ALA A 371 6.40 -10.51 34.40
CA ALA A 371 5.29 -9.92 35.17
C ALA A 371 4.11 -9.41 34.31
N PHE A 372 4.34 -9.15 33.02
CA PHE A 372 3.30 -8.67 32.09
C PHE A 372 2.52 -9.82 31.41
N LEU A 373 2.93 -11.08 31.60
CA LEU A 373 2.25 -12.26 31.06
C LEU A 373 1.56 -13.03 32.18
N LYS A 374 0.35 -13.50 31.92
CA LYS A 374 -0.33 -14.43 32.84
C LYS A 374 0.39 -15.78 32.83
N HIS A 375 0.31 -16.53 33.93
CA HIS A 375 0.92 -17.87 34.01
C HIS A 375 0.40 -18.83 32.94
N GLU A 376 -0.87 -18.71 32.56
CA GLU A 376 -1.49 -19.48 31.47
C GLU A 376 -0.87 -19.13 30.11
N GLU A 377 -0.65 -17.85 29.85
CA GLU A 377 -0.01 -17.33 28.63
C GLU A 377 1.47 -17.75 28.54
N TRP A 378 2.18 -17.76 29.67
CA TRP A 378 3.55 -18.28 29.76
C TRP A 378 3.63 -19.80 29.55
N GLY A 379 2.61 -20.54 29.98
CA GLY A 379 2.46 -21.96 29.70
C GLY A 379 2.42 -22.26 28.21
N LEU A 380 1.67 -21.45 27.45
CA LEU A 380 1.58 -21.57 25.99
C LEU A 380 2.93 -21.29 25.31
N ILE A 381 3.67 -20.25 25.74
CA ILE A 381 5.00 -19.95 25.19
C ILE A 381 5.98 -21.11 25.43
N LYS A 382 5.96 -21.73 26.62
CA LYS A 382 6.79 -22.91 26.91
C LYS A 382 6.49 -24.07 25.97
N GLN A 383 5.22 -24.25 25.58
CA GLN A 383 4.80 -25.31 24.68
C GLN A 383 5.35 -25.11 23.26
N VAL A 384 5.41 -23.88 22.74
CA VAL A 384 6.00 -23.61 21.41
C VAL A 384 7.53 -23.74 21.43
N CYS A 385 8.14 -23.45 22.57
CA CYS A 385 9.59 -23.55 22.78
C CYS A 385 10.05 -24.92 23.33
N ALA A 386 9.21 -25.95 23.30
CA ALA A 386 9.56 -27.28 23.83
C ALA A 386 10.80 -27.86 23.12
N GLU A 387 11.68 -28.55 23.86
CA GLU A 387 12.91 -29.11 23.28
C GLU A 387 12.61 -30.25 22.30
N ASP A 388 11.63 -31.09 22.64
CA ASP A 388 11.16 -32.17 21.78
C ASP A 388 10.20 -31.63 20.71
N ILE A 389 10.58 -31.80 19.45
CA ILE A 389 9.82 -31.39 18.25
C ILE A 389 8.41 -31.98 18.26
N SER A 390 8.22 -33.20 18.78
CA SER A 390 6.91 -33.86 18.82
C SER A 390 5.95 -33.25 19.84
N THR A 391 6.49 -32.50 20.81
CA THR A 391 5.73 -31.83 21.87
C THR A 391 5.54 -30.34 21.63
N ARG A 392 6.16 -29.78 20.57
CA ARG A 392 6.02 -28.37 20.22
C ARG A 392 4.60 -28.06 19.80
N GLY A 393 3.97 -27.12 20.48
CA GLY A 393 2.65 -26.60 20.12
C GLY A 393 2.70 -25.79 18.83
N ASP A 394 1.60 -25.83 18.06
CA ASP A 394 1.44 -25.01 16.86
C ASP A 394 1.45 -23.51 17.24
N ALA A 395 2.28 -22.72 16.56
CA ALA A 395 2.40 -21.29 16.84
C ALA A 395 1.06 -20.55 16.59
N SER A 396 0.32 -20.93 15.57
CA SER A 396 -1.00 -20.39 15.21
C SER A 396 -2.05 -20.68 16.29
N TYR A 397 -1.96 -21.84 16.94
CA TYR A 397 -2.79 -22.21 18.09
C TYR A 397 -2.54 -21.30 19.30
N VAL A 398 -1.28 -21.17 19.71
CA VAL A 398 -0.90 -20.33 20.84
C VAL A 398 -1.36 -18.88 20.64
N MET A 399 -1.30 -18.41 19.40
CA MET A 399 -1.64 -17.03 19.06
C MET A 399 -3.15 -16.77 19.05
N LYS A 400 -3.97 -17.75 18.67
CA LYS A 400 -5.44 -17.68 18.85
C LYS A 400 -5.86 -17.65 20.32
N GLN A 401 -5.14 -18.37 21.19
CA GLN A 401 -5.37 -18.29 22.64
C GLN A 401 -5.00 -16.90 23.20
N PHE A 402 -3.93 -16.28 22.68
CA PHE A 402 -3.60 -14.89 22.99
C PHE A 402 -4.68 -13.90 22.50
N ASP A 403 -5.28 -14.09 21.33
CA ASP A 403 -6.29 -13.17 20.80
C ASP A 403 -7.63 -13.26 21.58
N HIS A 404 -8.05 -14.46 21.99
CA HIS A 404 -9.29 -14.67 22.75
C HIS A 404 -9.30 -13.98 24.13
N HIS A 405 -8.11 -13.77 24.72
CA HIS A 405 -7.93 -13.11 26.00
C HIS A 405 -7.80 -11.57 25.89
N ASN A 406 -7.90 -11.00 24.67
CA ASN A 406 -7.58 -9.61 24.35
C ASN A 406 -8.77 -8.83 23.76
N LYS A 407 -9.92 -8.76 24.44
CA LYS A 407 -10.96 -7.77 24.06
C LYS A 407 -10.80 -6.46 24.84
N PRO A 408 -10.06 -5.45 24.33
CA PRO A 408 -10.24 -4.07 24.75
C PRO A 408 -11.58 -3.53 24.26
N THR A 409 -12.11 -2.61 25.04
CA THR A 409 -13.42 -1.98 24.91
C THR A 409 -13.44 -0.98 23.74
N VAL A 410 -13.32 -1.44 22.49
CA VAL A 410 -13.60 -0.62 21.31
C VAL A 410 -15.03 -0.90 20.85
N ARG A 411 -15.77 0.19 20.62
CA ARG A 411 -17.23 0.25 20.41
C ARG A 411 -17.68 -0.57 19.20
N HIS A 412 -18.00 -1.85 19.40
CA HIS A 412 -18.88 -2.59 18.50
C HIS A 412 -20.36 -2.42 18.89
N PHE A 413 -21.20 -2.52 17.87
CA PHE A 413 -22.63 -2.20 17.78
C PHE A 413 -23.59 -3.09 18.60
N TRP A 414 -23.14 -3.65 19.73
CA TRP A 414 -23.98 -4.44 20.65
C TRP A 414 -24.09 -3.85 22.05
N ASN A 415 -23.81 -2.56 22.23
CA ASN A 415 -24.05 -1.85 23.49
C ASN A 415 -25.04 -0.69 23.30
N ARG A 416 -26.33 -1.03 23.12
CA ARG A 416 -27.39 -0.14 23.63
C ARG A 416 -27.33 -0.24 25.16
N LYS A 417 -26.81 0.84 25.78
CA LYS A 417 -26.81 1.16 27.21
C LYS A 417 -27.13 -0.01 28.16
N VAL A 418 -26.11 -0.54 28.83
CA VAL A 418 -26.30 -1.10 30.18
C VAL A 418 -25.38 -0.36 31.15
N HIS A 419 -25.80 0.85 31.53
CA HIS A 419 -25.50 1.33 32.87
C HIS A 419 -26.54 0.70 33.79
N GLN A 420 -26.20 -0.41 34.42
CA GLN A 420 -26.55 -0.71 35.82
C GLN A 420 -25.61 -1.80 36.35
N ARG A 421 -25.16 -1.57 37.58
CA ARG A 421 -24.07 -2.22 38.33
C ARG A 421 -24.16 -3.75 38.42
N PRO A 422 -23.03 -4.45 38.68
CA PRO A 422 -23.00 -5.89 38.87
C PRO A 422 -23.88 -6.27 40.07
N GLN A 423 -24.93 -7.05 39.82
CA GLN A 423 -25.60 -7.79 40.88
C GLN A 423 -24.91 -9.13 41.07
N ASN A 424 -24.53 -9.36 42.32
CA ASN A 424 -23.96 -10.58 42.87
C ASN A 424 -24.72 -11.83 42.41
N GLY A 425 -23.99 -12.77 41.79
CA GLY A 425 -24.45 -14.13 41.56
C GLY A 425 -23.28 -14.99 41.11
N SER A 426 -22.77 -15.83 42.01
CA SER A 426 -21.75 -16.85 41.73
C SER A 426 -22.09 -17.62 40.45
N GLY A 427 -21.35 -17.37 39.37
CA GLY A 427 -21.71 -17.73 37.99
C GLY A 427 -21.49 -19.19 37.63
N ILE A 428 -22.00 -20.12 38.43
CA ILE A 428 -21.88 -21.57 38.24
C ILE A 428 -23.28 -22.15 37.99
N VAL A 429 -23.42 -23.03 36.98
CA VAL A 429 -24.67 -23.67 36.61
C VAL A 429 -24.43 -25.16 36.36
N LYS A 430 -25.44 -25.98 36.67
CA LYS A 430 -25.45 -27.39 36.26
C LYS A 430 -25.78 -27.47 34.77
N PHE A 431 -24.85 -27.93 33.96
CA PHE A 431 -25.06 -28.06 32.53
C PHE A 431 -25.96 -29.28 32.24
N THR A 432 -27.05 -29.06 31.51
CA THR A 432 -28.06 -30.07 31.14
C THR A 432 -28.26 -30.04 29.63
N SER A 433 -28.78 -31.11 29.03
CA SER A 433 -29.07 -31.18 27.59
C SER A 433 -29.92 -30.01 27.08
N ASN A 434 -30.89 -29.57 27.90
CA ASN A 434 -31.77 -28.44 27.60
C ASN A 434 -31.18 -27.05 27.94
N TYR A 435 -29.89 -26.95 28.24
CA TYR A 435 -29.29 -25.66 28.57
C TYR A 435 -29.30 -24.72 27.36
N VAL A 436 -29.86 -23.52 27.54
CA VAL A 436 -29.91 -22.45 26.55
C VAL A 436 -29.02 -21.30 27.03
N ASP A 437 -28.00 -20.96 26.24
CA ASP A 437 -27.17 -19.81 26.59
C ASP A 437 -27.94 -18.49 26.35
N PRO A 438 -28.00 -17.58 27.34
CA PRO A 438 -28.75 -16.34 27.23
C PRO A 438 -28.31 -15.41 26.10
N LYS A 439 -27.08 -15.53 25.58
CA LYS A 439 -26.54 -14.69 24.50
C LYS A 439 -26.94 -15.21 23.11
N PHE A 440 -27.02 -16.54 22.95
CA PHE A 440 -27.24 -17.17 21.65
C PHE A 440 -28.70 -17.61 21.42
N HIS A 441 -29.50 -17.71 22.49
CA HIS A 441 -30.92 -18.11 22.44
C HIS A 441 -31.15 -19.47 21.74
N LEU A 442 -30.14 -20.33 21.70
CA LEU A 442 -30.17 -21.66 21.07
C LEU A 442 -29.76 -22.72 22.10
N SER A 443 -30.39 -23.91 22.04
CA SER A 443 -29.97 -25.05 22.85
C SER A 443 -28.74 -25.72 22.22
N VAL A 444 -27.85 -26.22 23.07
CA VAL A 444 -26.64 -26.93 22.63
C VAL A 444 -26.99 -28.18 21.82
N GLU A 445 -28.02 -28.91 22.25
CA GLU A 445 -28.48 -30.13 21.58
C GLU A 445 -29.00 -29.85 20.17
N LYS A 446 -29.75 -28.76 19.97
CA LYS A 446 -30.19 -28.33 18.63
C LYS A 446 -29.00 -27.98 17.73
N LEU A 447 -28.00 -27.29 18.28
CA LEU A 447 -26.81 -26.91 17.53
C LEU A 447 -25.97 -28.12 17.11
N LEU A 448 -25.83 -29.12 17.99
CA LEU A 448 -25.16 -30.38 17.68
C LEU A 448 -25.91 -31.17 16.60
N GLN A 449 -27.24 -31.25 16.68
CA GLN A 449 -28.05 -31.90 15.64
C GLN A 449 -27.88 -31.22 14.28
N GLU A 450 -27.94 -29.89 14.25
CA GLU A 450 -27.73 -29.13 13.01
C GLU A 450 -26.31 -29.32 12.46
N ILE A 451 -25.29 -29.60 13.28
CA ILE A 451 -23.94 -29.94 12.82
C ILE A 451 -23.91 -31.36 12.24
N THR A 452 -24.54 -32.34 12.91
CA THR A 452 -24.68 -33.71 12.41
C THR A 452 -25.34 -33.74 11.03
N ASP A 453 -26.46 -33.03 10.86
CA ASP A 453 -27.17 -32.98 9.59
C ASP A 453 -26.30 -32.41 8.45
N ASN A 454 -25.43 -31.43 8.75
CA ASN A 454 -24.48 -30.87 7.79
C ASN A 454 -23.34 -31.83 7.44
N LEU A 455 -22.88 -32.66 8.38
CA LEU A 455 -21.81 -33.65 8.15
C LEU A 455 -22.33 -34.88 7.41
N ASP A 456 -23.56 -35.30 7.68
CA ASP A 456 -24.18 -36.45 7.04
C ASP A 456 -24.50 -36.18 5.56
N GLY A 457 -24.86 -34.93 5.23
CA GLY A 457 -25.06 -34.47 3.85
C GLY A 457 -23.79 -34.26 3.02
N ASP A 458 -22.59 -34.35 3.63
CA ASP A 458 -21.32 -34.20 2.94
C ASP A 458 -20.72 -35.57 2.53
N GLU A 459 -20.52 -35.78 1.22
CA GLU A 459 -19.84 -36.94 0.64
C GLU A 459 -18.37 -36.66 0.28
N SER A 460 -17.83 -35.50 0.65
CA SER A 460 -16.48 -35.08 0.32
C SER A 460 -15.40 -35.75 1.19
N ALA A 461 -14.14 -35.70 0.74
CA ALA A 461 -12.98 -36.15 1.51
C ALA A 461 -12.75 -35.34 2.80
N SER A 462 -13.38 -34.16 2.95
CA SER A 462 -13.26 -33.31 4.14
C SER A 462 -14.06 -33.83 5.35
N LYS A 463 -15.06 -34.68 5.11
CA LYS A 463 -15.89 -35.35 6.12
C LYS A 463 -15.08 -36.05 7.21
N LEU A 464 -13.97 -36.69 6.86
CA LEU A 464 -13.14 -37.43 7.82
C LEU A 464 -12.46 -36.51 8.85
N MET A 465 -11.96 -35.34 8.40
CA MET A 465 -11.28 -34.38 9.28
C MET A 465 -12.30 -33.60 10.12
N ASP A 466 -13.40 -33.19 9.51
CA ASP A 466 -14.48 -32.46 10.18
C ASP A 466 -15.23 -33.35 11.17
N GLY A 467 -15.46 -34.62 10.80
CA GLY A 467 -16.02 -35.64 11.68
C GLY A 467 -15.19 -35.80 12.95
N TYR A 468 -13.85 -35.81 12.84
CA TYR A 468 -12.99 -35.95 14.01
C TYR A 468 -13.03 -34.73 14.94
N VAL A 469 -13.10 -33.49 14.41
CA VAL A 469 -13.36 -32.29 15.23
C VAL A 469 -14.70 -32.41 15.95
N PHE A 470 -15.74 -32.87 15.25
CA PHE A 470 -17.07 -33.05 15.81
C PHE A 470 -17.11 -34.13 16.90
N GLU A 471 -16.45 -35.26 16.72
CA GLU A 471 -16.35 -36.31 17.74
C GLU A 471 -15.69 -35.78 19.02
N ARG A 472 -14.66 -34.94 18.89
CA ARG A 472 -14.04 -34.27 20.04
C ARG A 472 -14.98 -33.30 20.74
N LEU A 473 -15.77 -32.52 19.99
CA LEU A 473 -16.81 -31.65 20.55
C LEU A 473 -17.91 -32.43 21.26
N MET A 474 -18.29 -33.58 20.71
CA MET A 474 -19.24 -34.51 21.34
C MET A 474 -18.69 -35.11 22.64
N SER A 475 -17.40 -35.47 22.67
CA SER A 475 -16.71 -35.89 23.90
C SER A 475 -16.76 -34.82 24.98
N VAL A 476 -16.50 -33.54 24.62
CA VAL A 476 -16.64 -32.43 25.56
C VAL A 476 -18.08 -32.25 26.04
N HIS A 477 -19.07 -32.31 25.15
CA HIS A 477 -20.49 -32.23 25.51
C HIS A 477 -20.87 -33.31 26.55
N GLN A 478 -20.48 -34.56 26.30
CA GLN A 478 -20.74 -35.68 27.21
C GLN A 478 -20.09 -35.48 28.58
N GLN A 479 -18.86 -34.95 28.61
CA GLN A 479 -18.15 -34.69 29.86
C GLN A 479 -18.72 -33.48 30.62
N LEU A 480 -19.35 -32.52 29.94
CA LEU A 480 -20.04 -31.40 30.58
C LEU A 480 -21.43 -31.78 31.10
N LEU A 481 -22.13 -32.74 30.49
CA LEU A 481 -23.48 -33.14 30.88
C LEU A 481 -23.54 -33.57 32.35
N GLY A 482 -24.44 -32.94 33.11
CA GLY A 482 -24.65 -33.22 34.53
C GLY A 482 -23.60 -32.60 35.47
N THR A 483 -22.54 -31.99 34.94
CA THR A 483 -21.50 -31.32 35.72
C THR A 483 -21.91 -29.91 36.13
N ILE A 484 -21.30 -29.43 37.22
CA ILE A 484 -21.46 -28.07 37.73
C ILE A 484 -20.25 -27.25 37.25
N CYS A 485 -20.46 -26.31 36.34
CA CYS A 485 -19.39 -25.54 35.70
C CYS A 485 -19.75 -24.06 35.56
N SER A 486 -18.75 -23.21 35.27
CA SER A 486 -18.99 -21.78 35.15
C SER A 486 -19.77 -21.45 33.87
N LYS A 487 -20.63 -20.43 33.94
CA LYS A 487 -21.37 -19.93 32.77
C LYS A 487 -20.43 -19.49 31.64
N GLU A 488 -19.22 -19.02 31.96
CA GLU A 488 -18.20 -18.63 30.99
C GLU A 488 -17.62 -19.82 30.23
N LEU A 489 -17.43 -20.95 30.91
CA LEU A 489 -16.94 -22.17 30.28
C LEU A 489 -17.97 -22.72 29.28
N ILE A 490 -19.25 -22.76 29.70
CA ILE A 490 -20.35 -23.17 28.80
C ILE A 490 -20.44 -22.20 27.60
N ARG A 491 -20.27 -20.89 27.82
CA ARG A 491 -20.27 -19.91 26.74
C ARG A 491 -19.13 -20.13 25.73
N SER A 492 -17.91 -20.40 26.21
CA SER A 492 -16.79 -20.74 25.33
C SER A 492 -17.09 -21.98 24.48
N PHE A 493 -17.70 -23.01 25.07
CA PHE A 493 -18.11 -24.22 24.34
C PHE A 493 -19.14 -23.93 23.24
N VAL A 494 -20.20 -23.17 23.57
CA VAL A 494 -21.23 -22.77 22.59
C VAL A 494 -20.64 -21.91 21.47
N GLU A 495 -19.70 -21.02 21.78
CA GLU A 495 -19.01 -20.20 20.77
C GLU A 495 -18.16 -21.03 19.79
N ILE A 496 -17.55 -22.13 20.26
CA ILE A 496 -16.83 -23.07 19.38
C ILE A 496 -17.82 -23.78 18.46
N LEU A 497 -18.93 -24.30 18.99
CA LEU A 497 -19.95 -25.00 18.20
C LEU A 497 -20.57 -24.12 17.12
N VAL A 498 -20.93 -22.86 17.45
CA VAL A 498 -21.52 -21.93 16.48
C VAL A 498 -20.55 -21.64 15.33
N ARG A 499 -19.26 -21.45 15.64
CA ARG A 499 -18.22 -21.22 14.64
C ARG A 499 -17.93 -22.47 13.81
N PHE A 500 -17.88 -23.64 14.42
CA PHE A 500 -17.67 -24.90 13.72
C PHE A 500 -18.82 -25.17 12.73
N LYS A 501 -20.08 -25.00 13.15
CA LYS A 501 -21.24 -25.08 12.27
C LYS A 501 -21.16 -24.08 11.11
N ALA A 502 -20.82 -22.81 11.39
CA ALA A 502 -20.68 -21.81 10.35
C ALA A 502 -19.59 -22.18 9.34
N SER A 503 -18.49 -22.77 9.82
CA SER A 503 -17.38 -23.27 9.00
C SER A 503 -17.83 -24.40 8.05
N LEU A 504 -18.59 -25.39 8.55
CA LEU A 504 -19.14 -26.48 7.72
C LEU A 504 -20.05 -25.97 6.62
N ILE A 505 -20.98 -25.07 6.96
CA ILE A 505 -21.93 -24.50 5.99
C ILE A 505 -21.19 -23.68 4.92
N HIS A 506 -20.16 -22.91 5.32
CA HIS A 506 -19.34 -22.14 4.38
C HIS A 506 -18.62 -23.03 3.36
N ARG A 507 -18.18 -24.23 3.79
CA ARG A 507 -17.53 -25.20 2.91
C ARG A 507 -18.50 -25.92 1.99
N ALA A 508 -19.68 -26.30 2.48
CA ALA A 508 -20.69 -27.02 1.71
C ALA A 508 -21.34 -26.17 0.60
N ALA A 509 -21.42 -24.84 0.77
CA ALA A 509 -22.11 -23.94 -0.15
C ALA A 509 -21.33 -23.58 -1.43
N ASN A 510 -20.04 -23.94 -1.55
CA ASN A 510 -19.20 -23.56 -2.68
C ASN A 510 -18.67 -24.80 -3.41
N SER A 511 -19.33 -25.28 -4.48
CA SER A 511 -18.94 -26.52 -5.20
C SER A 511 -17.53 -26.50 -5.82
N VAL A 512 -17.02 -25.31 -6.19
CA VAL A 512 -15.71 -25.14 -6.81
C VAL A 512 -14.61 -24.89 -5.77
N SER A 513 -14.91 -24.09 -4.73
CA SER A 513 -14.00 -23.94 -3.60
C SER A 513 -13.93 -25.22 -2.78
N SER A 514 -14.98 -26.02 -2.65
CA SER A 514 -14.98 -27.25 -1.86
C SER A 514 -13.93 -28.25 -2.35
N PHE A 515 -13.61 -28.31 -3.64
CA PHE A 515 -12.51 -29.16 -4.10
C PHE A 515 -11.12 -28.60 -3.70
N CYS A 516 -10.85 -27.31 -3.92
CA CYS A 516 -9.56 -26.69 -3.54
C CYS A 516 -9.41 -26.57 -2.00
N VAL A 517 -10.52 -26.40 -1.29
CA VAL A 517 -10.63 -26.28 0.18
C VAL A 517 -10.59 -27.66 0.85
N ALA A 518 -11.24 -28.69 0.28
CA ALA A 518 -11.20 -30.07 0.80
C ALA A 518 -9.86 -30.76 0.55
N SER A 519 -9.03 -30.23 -0.36
CA SER A 519 -7.75 -30.81 -0.73
C SER A 519 -6.54 -30.02 -0.19
N SER A 520 -6.57 -29.67 1.11
CA SER A 520 -5.42 -29.86 2.04
C SER A 520 -4.77 -28.67 2.75
N ARG A 521 -5.37 -27.47 2.86
CA ARG A 521 -4.84 -26.45 3.81
C ARG A 521 -5.86 -25.70 4.66
N SER A 522 -6.87 -25.06 4.07
CA SER A 522 -7.85 -24.26 4.83
C SER A 522 -8.66 -25.10 5.84
N VAL A 523 -9.15 -26.28 5.42
CA VAL A 523 -9.80 -27.25 6.32
C VAL A 523 -8.84 -27.73 7.40
N GLU A 524 -7.60 -28.02 7.03
CA GLU A 524 -6.59 -28.47 7.98
C GLU A 524 -6.27 -27.38 9.02
N TYR A 525 -6.04 -26.13 8.60
CA TYR A 525 -5.75 -25.00 9.47
C TYR A 525 -6.95 -24.62 10.35
N SER A 526 -8.15 -24.65 9.78
CA SER A 526 -9.41 -24.45 10.51
C SER A 526 -9.62 -25.55 11.54
N ASN A 527 -9.35 -26.81 11.19
CA ASN A 527 -9.54 -27.94 12.10
C ASN A 527 -8.46 -27.99 13.17
N ILE A 528 -7.20 -27.68 12.85
CA ILE A 528 -6.12 -27.45 13.82
C ILE A 528 -6.54 -26.37 14.83
N SER A 529 -7.13 -25.27 14.36
CA SER A 529 -7.66 -24.22 15.24
C SER A 529 -8.74 -24.75 16.19
N PHE A 530 -9.74 -25.46 15.66
CA PHE A 530 -10.80 -26.02 16.48
C PHE A 530 -10.26 -27.05 17.47
N HIS A 531 -9.34 -27.91 17.03
CA HIS A 531 -8.66 -28.89 17.88
C HIS A 531 -7.95 -28.22 19.05
N GLY A 532 -7.24 -27.13 18.81
CA GLY A 532 -6.60 -26.34 19.84
C GLY A 532 -7.58 -25.64 20.79
N GLU A 533 -8.65 -25.05 20.27
CA GLU A 533 -9.71 -24.45 21.11
C GLU A 533 -10.37 -25.49 22.01
N ILE A 534 -10.59 -26.69 21.50
CA ILE A 534 -11.06 -27.84 22.28
C ILE A 534 -10.01 -28.23 23.32
N ASP A 535 -8.71 -28.26 23.00
CA ASP A 535 -7.65 -28.55 23.98
C ASP A 535 -7.65 -27.53 25.14
N ALA A 536 -7.78 -26.24 24.82
CA ALA A 536 -7.86 -25.18 25.83
C ALA A 536 -9.11 -25.30 26.70
N LEU A 537 -10.25 -25.65 26.10
CA LEU A 537 -11.49 -25.90 26.83
C LEU A 537 -11.36 -27.12 27.75
N VAL A 538 -10.82 -28.24 27.24
CA VAL A 538 -10.57 -29.48 27.99
C VAL A 538 -9.61 -29.24 29.17
N ALA A 539 -8.54 -28.47 28.96
CA ALA A 539 -7.60 -28.11 30.01
C ALA A 539 -8.27 -27.30 31.15
N ARG A 540 -9.15 -26.35 30.80
CA ARG A 540 -9.93 -25.56 31.77
C ARG A 540 -10.96 -26.39 32.54
N CYS A 541 -11.44 -27.49 31.96
CA CYS A 541 -12.38 -28.40 32.61
C CYS A 541 -11.72 -29.36 33.62
N GLY A 542 -10.40 -29.56 33.56
CA GLY A 542 -9.69 -30.47 34.46
C GLY A 542 -10.07 -31.95 34.31
N PHE A 543 -10.50 -32.36 33.11
CA PHE A 543 -10.97 -33.73 32.86
C PHE A 543 -9.86 -34.78 33.07
N ILE A 544 -10.19 -35.89 33.75
CA ILE A 544 -9.25 -36.97 34.09
C ILE A 544 -8.99 -37.84 32.85
N LYS A 545 -7.72 -38.18 32.59
CA LYS A 545 -7.34 -39.06 31.47
C LYS A 545 -7.98 -40.45 31.59
N SER A 546 -9.01 -40.73 30.79
CA SER A 546 -9.64 -42.05 30.61
C SER A 546 -9.56 -42.51 29.13
N ALA A 547 -10.11 -43.67 28.76
CA ALA A 547 -10.16 -44.11 27.36
C ALA A 547 -10.83 -43.09 26.41
N THR A 548 -11.74 -42.23 26.91
CA THR A 548 -12.34 -41.12 26.14
C THR A 548 -11.43 -39.91 25.99
N THR A 549 -10.27 -39.86 26.68
CA THR A 549 -9.28 -38.78 26.50
C THR A 549 -8.26 -39.02 25.40
N SER A 550 -8.17 -40.24 24.84
CA SER A 550 -7.27 -40.50 23.70
C SER A 550 -7.72 -39.78 22.43
N ILE A 551 -9.02 -39.49 22.29
CA ILE A 551 -9.57 -38.72 21.16
C ILE A 551 -9.06 -37.26 21.12
N HIS A 552 -8.47 -36.78 22.21
CA HIS A 552 -7.85 -35.45 22.27
C HIS A 552 -6.36 -35.46 21.89
N ASP A 553 -5.76 -36.62 21.59
CA ASP A 553 -4.41 -36.75 21.02
C ASP A 553 -4.45 -36.70 19.48
N TRP A 554 -4.89 -35.55 18.98
CA TRP A 554 -5.30 -35.39 17.59
C TRP A 554 -4.15 -35.32 16.58
N ASN A 555 -2.94 -34.96 17.02
CA ASN A 555 -1.76 -34.77 16.14
C ASN A 555 -1.36 -36.04 15.39
N GLN A 556 -1.37 -37.21 16.05
CA GLN A 556 -1.04 -38.48 15.40
C GLN A 556 -2.15 -38.93 14.44
N HIS A 557 -3.40 -38.64 14.77
CA HIS A 557 -4.55 -39.02 13.95
C HIS A 557 -4.65 -38.18 12.67
N CYS A 558 -4.38 -36.87 12.73
CA CYS A 558 -4.34 -36.02 11.53
C CYS A 558 -3.25 -36.46 10.53
N ASN A 559 -2.08 -36.90 11.01
CA ASN A 559 -1.03 -37.44 10.13
C ASN A 559 -1.46 -38.74 9.41
N PHE A 560 -2.25 -39.58 10.08
CA PHE A 560 -2.81 -40.81 9.49
C PHE A 560 -3.88 -40.49 8.45
N LEU A 561 -4.80 -39.57 8.75
CA LEU A 561 -5.84 -39.12 7.82
C LEU A 561 -5.22 -38.49 6.55
N ARG A 562 -4.10 -37.76 6.69
CA ARG A 562 -3.35 -37.19 5.56
C ARG A 562 -2.82 -38.25 4.58
N LEU A 563 -2.29 -39.36 5.10
CA LEU A 563 -1.74 -40.44 4.26
C LEU A 563 -2.85 -41.22 3.50
N ASN A 564 -4.03 -41.36 4.11
CA ASN A 564 -5.15 -42.07 3.48
C ASN A 564 -5.92 -41.25 2.43
N GLN A 565 -5.71 -39.92 2.37
CA GLN A 565 -6.39 -39.04 1.41
C GLN A 565 -5.84 -39.11 -0.04
N GLN A 566 -4.70 -39.76 -0.30
CA GLN A 566 -4.13 -39.85 -1.66
C GLN A 566 -5.05 -40.54 -2.68
N GLY A 567 -5.82 -41.56 -2.26
CA GLY A 567 -6.77 -42.25 -3.14
C GLY A 567 -8.04 -41.44 -3.45
N SER A 568 -8.50 -40.61 -2.52
CA SER A 568 -9.70 -39.77 -2.69
C SER A 568 -9.42 -38.46 -3.45
N PHE A 569 -8.16 -38.03 -3.53
CA PHE A 569 -7.78 -36.76 -4.15
C PHE A 569 -8.10 -36.70 -5.66
N GLN A 570 -7.77 -37.76 -6.41
CA GLN A 570 -8.07 -37.84 -7.84
C GLN A 570 -9.57 -37.93 -8.10
N LEU A 571 -10.29 -38.76 -7.35
CA LEU A 571 -11.74 -38.89 -7.47
C LEU A 571 -12.46 -37.55 -7.22
N ALA A 572 -11.94 -36.76 -6.28
CA ALA A 572 -12.46 -35.43 -6.00
C ALA A 572 -12.17 -34.44 -7.15
N LEU A 573 -11.01 -34.52 -7.84
CA LEU A 573 -10.73 -33.72 -9.04
C LEU A 573 -11.70 -34.07 -10.17
N ASP A 574 -11.99 -35.36 -10.33
CA ASP A 574 -12.89 -35.85 -11.37
C ASP A 574 -14.33 -35.36 -11.09
N LYS A 575 -14.80 -35.49 -9.83
CA LYS A 575 -16.11 -34.93 -9.38
C LYS A 575 -16.20 -33.42 -9.56
N LEU A 576 -15.10 -32.67 -9.39
CA LEU A 576 -15.07 -31.23 -9.66
C LEU A 576 -15.38 -30.97 -11.13
N MET A 577 -14.74 -31.70 -12.07
CA MET A 577 -14.98 -31.50 -13.49
C MET A 577 -16.45 -31.78 -13.89
N ASP A 578 -17.06 -32.79 -13.28
CA ASP A 578 -18.45 -33.17 -13.54
C ASP A 578 -19.47 -32.09 -13.08
N GLY A 579 -19.09 -31.22 -12.14
CA GLY A 579 -19.95 -30.18 -11.57
C GLY A 579 -19.76 -28.77 -12.14
N LEU A 580 -18.93 -28.59 -13.18
CA LEU A 580 -18.61 -27.28 -13.78
C LEU A 580 -19.44 -27.00 -15.04
N ASP A 581 -20.69 -26.57 -14.83
CA ASP A 581 -21.64 -26.35 -15.93
C ASP A 581 -21.34 -25.09 -16.77
N ASP A 582 -20.76 -24.04 -16.17
CA ASP A 582 -20.55 -22.74 -16.81
C ASP A 582 -19.06 -22.35 -16.99
N GLU A 583 -18.80 -21.48 -17.96
CA GLU A 583 -17.44 -21.02 -18.29
C GLU A 583 -16.80 -20.23 -17.13
N GLU A 584 -17.60 -19.44 -16.40
CA GLU A 584 -17.15 -18.67 -15.24
C GLU A 584 -16.70 -19.60 -14.10
N GLY A 585 -17.47 -20.66 -13.81
CA GLY A 585 -17.09 -21.70 -12.87
C GLY A 585 -15.80 -22.42 -13.27
N ARG A 586 -15.62 -22.72 -14.58
CA ARG A 586 -14.39 -23.33 -15.11
C ARG A 586 -13.17 -22.44 -14.92
N ILE A 587 -13.27 -21.16 -15.26
CA ILE A 587 -12.18 -20.18 -15.09
C ILE A 587 -11.81 -20.05 -13.61
N GLU A 588 -12.79 -19.96 -12.71
CA GLU A 588 -12.55 -19.91 -11.28
C GLU A 588 -11.83 -21.15 -10.77
N ALA A 589 -12.34 -22.34 -11.11
CA ALA A 589 -11.74 -23.61 -10.71
C ALA A 589 -10.27 -23.71 -11.13
N ALA A 590 -9.99 -23.43 -12.41
CA ALA A 590 -8.64 -23.51 -12.93
C ALA A 590 -7.73 -22.42 -12.35
N THR A 591 -8.22 -21.21 -12.09
CA THR A 591 -7.46 -20.15 -11.41
C THR A 591 -7.04 -20.57 -9.99
N LEU A 592 -7.97 -21.16 -9.22
CA LEU A 592 -7.68 -21.64 -7.87
C LEU A 592 -6.69 -22.80 -7.87
N LEU A 593 -6.83 -23.76 -8.79
CA LEU A 593 -5.89 -24.88 -8.93
C LEU A 593 -4.47 -24.41 -9.29
N VAL A 594 -4.34 -23.46 -10.24
CA VAL A 594 -3.04 -22.87 -10.60
C VAL A 594 -2.46 -22.09 -9.41
N PHE A 595 -3.28 -21.37 -8.66
CA PHE A 595 -2.84 -20.67 -7.44
C PHE A 595 -2.28 -21.66 -6.41
N GLU A 596 -2.99 -22.74 -6.11
CA GLU A 596 -2.53 -23.78 -5.17
C GLU A 596 -1.21 -24.44 -5.64
N ALA A 597 -1.12 -24.82 -6.91
CA ALA A 597 0.08 -25.45 -7.47
C ALA A 597 1.32 -24.53 -7.48
N THR A 598 1.12 -23.22 -7.51
CA THR A 598 2.21 -22.21 -7.60
C THR A 598 2.58 -21.64 -6.24
N LYS A 599 1.61 -21.14 -5.46
CA LYS A 599 1.85 -20.48 -4.16
C LYS A 599 1.96 -21.46 -3.01
N HIS A 600 1.34 -22.64 -3.12
CA HIS A 600 1.32 -23.65 -2.06
C HIS A 600 1.92 -24.98 -2.51
N ARG A 601 2.90 -24.95 -3.43
CA ARG A 601 3.51 -26.15 -4.01
C ARG A 601 4.03 -27.16 -2.97
N SER A 602 4.57 -26.69 -1.84
CA SER A 602 5.18 -27.57 -0.83
C SER A 602 4.18 -28.32 0.06
N SER A 603 2.89 -27.96 0.05
CA SER A 603 1.83 -28.72 0.76
C SER A 603 1.57 -30.07 0.13
N TYR A 604 1.88 -30.17 -1.16
CA TYR A 604 1.44 -31.25 -2.01
C TYR A 604 2.62 -32.15 -2.34
N ASP A 605 2.39 -33.45 -2.32
CA ASP A 605 3.36 -34.37 -2.90
C ASP A 605 3.42 -34.20 -4.44
N ARG A 606 4.46 -34.77 -5.05
CA ARG A 606 4.67 -34.65 -6.51
C ARG A 606 3.53 -35.20 -7.35
N ASN A 607 2.80 -36.21 -6.88
CA ASN A 607 1.69 -36.80 -7.61
C ASN A 607 0.44 -35.93 -7.51
N GLN A 608 0.15 -35.39 -6.32
CA GLN A 608 -0.93 -34.42 -6.11
C GLN A 608 -0.72 -33.16 -6.96
N LEU A 609 0.49 -32.59 -6.97
CA LEU A 609 0.82 -31.44 -7.82
C LEU A 609 0.56 -31.72 -9.30
N ARG A 610 1.02 -32.88 -9.79
CA ARG A 610 0.78 -33.28 -11.18
C ARG A 610 -0.71 -33.44 -11.48
N ALA A 611 -1.49 -33.95 -10.54
CA ALA A 611 -2.93 -34.09 -10.70
C ALA A 611 -3.61 -32.72 -10.77
N ILE A 612 -3.27 -31.78 -9.87
CA ILE A 612 -3.74 -30.38 -9.90
C ILE A 612 -3.38 -29.72 -11.25
N GLU A 613 -2.10 -29.77 -11.65
CA GLU A 613 -1.60 -29.16 -12.88
C GLU A 613 -2.30 -29.74 -14.13
N ARG A 614 -2.56 -31.05 -14.15
CA ARG A 614 -3.30 -31.71 -15.24
C ARG A 614 -4.75 -31.26 -15.28
N THR A 615 -5.47 -31.29 -14.16
CA THR A 615 -6.88 -30.88 -14.12
C THR A 615 -7.05 -29.42 -14.50
N ALA A 616 -6.19 -28.53 -14.00
CA ALA A 616 -6.20 -27.12 -14.40
C ALA A 616 -6.02 -26.96 -15.93
N THR A 617 -5.09 -27.71 -16.53
CA THR A 617 -4.85 -27.68 -17.97
C THR A 617 -6.05 -28.24 -18.76
N SER A 618 -6.67 -29.33 -18.28
CA SER A 618 -7.84 -29.93 -18.91
C SER A 618 -9.04 -28.98 -18.92
N ILE A 619 -9.28 -28.25 -17.83
CA ILE A 619 -10.37 -27.26 -17.74
C ILE A 619 -10.17 -26.13 -18.78
N VAL A 620 -8.94 -25.70 -18.99
CA VAL A 620 -8.59 -24.62 -19.94
C VAL A 620 -8.61 -25.09 -21.39
N GLY A 621 -8.12 -26.30 -21.67
CA GLY A 621 -8.05 -26.87 -23.02
C GLY A 621 -9.40 -27.13 -23.69
N LEU A 622 -10.50 -27.12 -22.93
CA LEU A 622 -11.87 -27.20 -23.45
C LEU A 622 -12.41 -25.84 -23.92
N SER A 623 -11.78 -24.73 -23.53
CA SER A 623 -12.19 -23.36 -23.87
C SER A 623 -11.37 -22.78 -25.03
N GLY A 624 -11.38 -23.45 -26.19
CA GLY A 624 -11.23 -22.87 -27.54
C GLY A 624 -10.09 -21.90 -27.93
N ASP A 625 -9.22 -21.40 -27.04
CA ASP A 625 -8.20 -20.40 -27.36
C ASP A 625 -6.92 -20.60 -26.54
N GLN A 626 -5.77 -20.41 -27.20
CA GLN A 626 -4.45 -20.74 -26.66
C GLN A 626 -4.03 -19.76 -25.55
N GLY A 627 -3.93 -20.23 -24.31
CA GLY A 627 -3.24 -19.51 -23.23
C GLY A 627 -3.32 -20.23 -21.89
N SER A 628 -2.19 -20.42 -21.20
CA SER A 628 -2.20 -20.83 -19.79
C SER A 628 -2.90 -19.77 -18.93
N ILE A 629 -3.72 -20.17 -17.95
CA ILE A 629 -4.26 -19.21 -16.97
C ILE A 629 -3.08 -18.62 -16.18
N ALA A 630 -2.86 -17.33 -16.36
CA ALA A 630 -1.91 -16.56 -15.58
C ALA A 630 -2.62 -16.03 -14.34
N VAL A 631 -2.28 -16.56 -13.17
CA VAL A 631 -2.79 -16.06 -11.89
C VAL A 631 -2.05 -14.75 -11.57
N PRO A 632 -2.76 -13.62 -11.42
CA PRO A 632 -2.13 -12.34 -11.11
C PRO A 632 -1.37 -12.37 -9.77
N LYS A 633 -0.27 -11.60 -9.67
CA LYS A 633 0.52 -11.51 -8.42
C LYS A 633 -0.30 -11.08 -7.20
N TRP A 634 -1.31 -10.24 -7.43
CA TRP A 634 -2.21 -9.70 -6.42
C TRP A 634 -3.37 -10.63 -6.06
N PHE A 635 -3.47 -11.81 -6.67
CA PHE A 635 -4.61 -12.69 -6.45
C PHE A 635 -4.68 -13.17 -4.99
N ILE A 636 -5.82 -12.93 -4.34
CA ILE A 636 -6.18 -13.49 -3.03
C ILE A 636 -7.45 -14.32 -3.23
N PRO A 637 -7.44 -15.62 -2.92
CA PRO A 637 -8.63 -16.44 -3.04
C PRO A 637 -9.65 -16.10 -1.95
N ARG A 638 -10.93 -16.25 -2.27
CA ARG A 638 -12.03 -15.91 -1.35
C ARG A 638 -11.97 -16.64 -0.01
N TYR A 639 -11.53 -17.89 0.02
CA TYR A 639 -11.49 -18.70 1.25
C TYR A 639 -10.45 -18.21 2.27
N GLU A 640 -9.52 -17.34 1.89
CA GLU A 640 -8.57 -16.71 2.84
C GLU A 640 -9.15 -15.48 3.53
N VAL A 641 -10.31 -14.99 3.07
CA VAL A 641 -10.87 -13.70 3.49
C VAL A 641 -12.20 -13.89 4.19
N GLU A 642 -12.27 -13.43 5.45
CA GLU A 642 -13.49 -13.31 6.22
C GLU A 642 -14.06 -11.90 6.04
N ILE A 643 -15.35 -11.82 5.69
CA ILE A 643 -16.07 -10.56 5.52
C ILE A 643 -17.02 -10.40 6.72
N ASP A 644 -16.90 -9.28 7.41
CA ASP A 644 -17.70 -8.94 8.59
C ASP A 644 -18.73 -7.85 8.24
N SER A 645 -18.92 -6.87 9.13
CA SER A 645 -19.88 -5.78 8.99
C SER A 645 -19.54 -4.83 7.86
N GLN A 646 -20.56 -4.35 7.16
CA GLN A 646 -20.43 -3.26 6.20
C GLN A 646 -19.97 -1.96 6.90
N ILE A 647 -18.96 -1.32 6.34
CA ILE A 647 -18.45 0.00 6.74
C ILE A 647 -19.17 1.09 5.95
N SER A 648 -19.24 0.92 4.62
CA SER A 648 -19.84 1.89 3.70
C SER A 648 -20.38 1.21 2.44
N ALA A 649 -21.30 1.88 1.75
CA ALA A 649 -21.80 1.46 0.44
C ALA A 649 -21.83 2.66 -0.52
N GLY A 650 -21.43 2.43 -1.76
CA GLY A 650 -21.39 3.44 -2.82
C GLY A 650 -22.01 2.95 -4.12
N SER A 651 -21.83 3.69 -5.20
CA SER A 651 -22.42 3.35 -6.51
C SER A 651 -21.83 2.09 -7.15
N PHE A 652 -20.59 1.75 -6.83
CA PHE A 652 -19.81 0.68 -7.46
C PHE A 652 -19.69 -0.58 -6.59
N GLY A 653 -20.01 -0.50 -5.30
CA GLY A 653 -19.80 -1.59 -4.36
C GLY A 653 -20.01 -1.18 -2.91
N ALA A 654 -19.75 -2.11 -2.01
CA ALA A 654 -19.75 -1.90 -0.57
C ALA A 654 -18.39 -2.29 0.03
N VAL A 655 -17.94 -1.52 1.01
CA VAL A 655 -16.72 -1.77 1.76
C VAL A 655 -17.12 -2.36 3.10
N HIS A 656 -16.49 -3.47 3.46
CA HIS A 656 -16.73 -4.21 4.68
C HIS A 656 -15.47 -4.25 5.52
N HIS A 657 -15.66 -4.34 6.83
CA HIS A 657 -14.61 -4.81 7.72
C HIS A 657 -14.37 -6.28 7.42
N GLY A 658 -13.12 -6.74 7.51
CA GLY A 658 -12.82 -8.15 7.33
C GLY A 658 -11.51 -8.57 7.96
N LYS A 659 -11.22 -9.85 7.83
CA LYS A 659 -9.95 -10.45 8.20
C LYS A 659 -9.36 -11.19 7.01
N TRP A 660 -8.06 -11.05 6.82
CA TRP A 660 -7.29 -11.88 5.90
C TRP A 660 -6.13 -12.45 6.68
N LEU A 661 -6.09 -13.79 6.80
CA LEU A 661 -5.10 -14.49 7.63
C LEU A 661 -5.02 -13.93 9.06
N ASN A 662 -6.20 -13.71 9.66
CA ASN A 662 -6.41 -13.09 10.98
C ASN A 662 -5.99 -11.61 11.12
N ALA A 663 -5.37 -11.00 10.11
CA ALA A 663 -5.06 -9.58 10.11
C ALA A 663 -6.28 -8.75 9.68
N THR A 664 -6.54 -7.64 10.38
CA THR A 664 -7.62 -6.71 10.06
C THR A 664 -7.40 -6.04 8.70
N VAL A 665 -8.41 -6.07 7.85
CA VAL A 665 -8.40 -5.50 6.49
C VAL A 665 -9.74 -4.85 6.16
N ALA A 666 -9.75 -4.01 5.12
CA ALA A 666 -10.98 -3.57 4.46
C ALA A 666 -11.22 -4.43 3.20
N VAL A 667 -12.46 -4.86 2.99
CA VAL A 667 -12.87 -5.68 1.84
C VAL A 667 -13.89 -4.91 1.00
N LYS A 668 -13.47 -4.43 -0.19
CA LYS A 668 -14.33 -3.73 -1.15
C LYS A 668 -14.95 -4.74 -2.11
N CYS A 669 -16.22 -5.05 -1.93
CA CYS A 669 -17.00 -5.94 -2.79
C CYS A 669 -17.73 -5.13 -3.86
N LEU A 670 -17.58 -5.50 -5.14
CA LEU A 670 -18.21 -4.77 -6.23
C LEU A 670 -19.64 -5.25 -6.49
N PHE A 671 -20.57 -4.31 -6.72
CA PHE A 671 -21.96 -4.63 -7.09
C PHE A 671 -22.10 -5.05 -8.55
N ARG A 672 -21.28 -4.46 -9.43
CA ARG A 672 -21.15 -4.82 -10.84
C ARG A 672 -19.68 -4.68 -11.20
N SER A 673 -19.13 -5.68 -11.87
CA SER A 673 -17.73 -5.67 -12.27
C SER A 673 -17.64 -5.98 -13.76
N ASP A 674 -17.16 -5.02 -14.54
CA ASP A 674 -16.56 -5.33 -15.84
C ASP A 674 -15.16 -5.86 -15.53
N GLN A 675 -14.89 -7.11 -15.92
CA GLN A 675 -13.61 -7.77 -15.66
C GLN A 675 -12.41 -6.93 -16.16
N LYS A 676 -12.54 -6.21 -17.29
CA LYS A 676 -11.48 -5.35 -17.80
C LYS A 676 -11.23 -4.15 -16.89
N LEU A 677 -12.29 -3.55 -16.35
CA LEU A 677 -12.17 -2.42 -15.41
C LEU A 677 -11.60 -2.89 -14.07
N PHE A 678 -12.04 -4.05 -13.58
CA PHE A 678 -11.49 -4.65 -12.36
C PHE A 678 -10.00 -4.93 -12.48
N LEU A 679 -9.60 -5.62 -13.55
CA LEU A 679 -8.19 -5.94 -13.81
C LEU A 679 -7.38 -4.65 -13.97
N ARG A 680 -7.94 -3.61 -14.58
CA ARG A 680 -7.30 -2.29 -14.68
C ARG A 680 -7.09 -1.66 -13.30
N GLU A 681 -8.13 -1.59 -12.46
CA GLU A 681 -8.05 -1.05 -11.09
C GLU A 681 -7.04 -1.84 -10.25
N ALA A 682 -7.11 -3.17 -10.27
CA ALA A 682 -6.19 -4.04 -9.54
C ALA A 682 -4.73 -3.83 -10.00
N ASN A 683 -4.48 -3.82 -11.31
CA ASN A 683 -3.13 -3.66 -11.84
C ASN A 683 -2.55 -2.26 -11.58
N ILE A 684 -3.36 -1.20 -11.61
CA ILE A 684 -2.90 0.14 -11.23
C ILE A 684 -2.62 0.16 -9.72
N TRP A 685 -3.63 -0.17 -8.91
CA TRP A 685 -3.56 0.00 -7.46
C TRP A 685 -2.49 -0.89 -6.80
N PHE A 686 -2.27 -2.10 -7.30
CA PHE A 686 -1.24 -2.98 -6.76
C PHE A 686 0.19 -2.43 -6.91
N THR A 687 0.45 -1.62 -7.95
CA THR A 687 1.76 -0.98 -8.18
C THR A 687 2.01 0.24 -7.29
N LEU A 688 0.98 0.73 -6.58
CA LEU A 688 1.08 1.92 -5.76
C LEU A 688 1.61 1.58 -4.36
N ASN A 689 2.81 2.06 -4.07
CA ASN A 689 3.49 1.94 -2.78
C ASN A 689 3.89 3.34 -2.28
N HIS A 690 3.04 3.96 -1.46
CA HIS A 690 3.31 5.28 -0.88
C HIS A 690 2.64 5.41 0.50
N PRO A 691 3.21 6.16 1.46
CA PRO A 691 2.59 6.39 2.77
C PRO A 691 1.20 7.02 2.71
N ASN A 692 0.98 7.90 1.74
CA ASN A 692 -0.29 8.62 1.51
C ASN A 692 -1.21 7.98 0.46
N ILE A 693 -1.07 6.68 0.21
CA ILE A 693 -1.97 5.89 -0.62
C ILE A 693 -2.41 4.67 0.19
N VAL A 694 -3.70 4.36 0.19
CA VAL A 694 -4.23 3.13 0.82
C VAL A 694 -3.59 1.94 0.13
N LYS A 695 -2.92 1.07 0.89
CA LYS A 695 -2.24 -0.08 0.29
C LYS A 695 -3.23 -1.17 -0.13
N LEU A 696 -3.16 -1.61 -1.38
CA LEU A 696 -3.79 -2.85 -1.83
C LEU A 696 -2.93 -4.05 -1.40
N TYR A 697 -3.53 -5.01 -0.69
CA TYR A 697 -2.87 -6.27 -0.36
C TYR A 697 -3.11 -7.32 -1.43
N GLY A 698 -4.30 -7.31 -2.04
CA GLY A 698 -4.63 -8.15 -3.18
C GLY A 698 -6.10 -8.06 -3.56
N ALA A 699 -6.55 -8.90 -4.48
CA ALA A 699 -7.91 -8.90 -4.98
C ALA A 699 -8.32 -10.27 -5.53
N CYS A 700 -9.63 -10.53 -5.58
CA CYS A 700 -10.20 -11.72 -6.21
C CYS A 700 -11.03 -11.28 -7.42
N HIS A 701 -10.58 -11.68 -8.62
CA HIS A 701 -11.29 -11.37 -9.87
C HIS A 701 -12.27 -12.46 -10.32
N VAL A 702 -12.15 -13.66 -9.73
CA VAL A 702 -13.00 -14.82 -10.05
C VAL A 702 -14.17 -14.90 -9.09
N GLY A 703 -15.28 -15.46 -9.58
CA GLY A 703 -16.53 -15.60 -8.85
C GLY A 703 -17.72 -14.98 -9.57
N LYS A 704 -18.93 -15.47 -9.29
CA LYS A 704 -20.17 -15.16 -10.01
C LYS A 704 -20.46 -13.65 -10.06
N ILE A 705 -20.45 -13.09 -11.27
CA ILE A 705 -20.88 -11.71 -11.51
C ILE A 705 -22.39 -11.61 -11.23
N VAL A 706 -22.76 -10.95 -10.13
CA VAL A 706 -24.16 -10.63 -9.85
C VAL A 706 -24.54 -9.37 -10.64
N THR A 707 -25.56 -9.47 -11.50
CA THR A 707 -26.02 -8.36 -12.35
C THR A 707 -27.07 -7.48 -11.68
N THR A 708 -27.61 -7.88 -10.52
CA THR A 708 -28.64 -7.16 -9.78
C THR A 708 -28.03 -6.28 -8.67
N ARG A 709 -28.49 -5.02 -8.57
CA ARG A 709 -28.18 -4.10 -7.46
C ARG A 709 -28.95 -4.53 -6.20
N SER A 710 -28.60 -5.68 -5.62
CA SER A 710 -29.06 -6.00 -4.27
C SER A 710 -28.06 -5.41 -3.27
N LEU A 711 -28.57 -4.42 -2.53
CA LEU A 711 -27.98 -3.84 -1.31
C LEU A 711 -28.19 -4.75 -0.09
N ASP A 712 -28.86 -5.90 -0.27
CA ASP A 712 -29.02 -6.84 0.83
C ASP A 712 -27.62 -7.22 1.30
N GLU A 713 -27.41 -7.16 2.62
CA GLU A 713 -26.17 -7.59 3.25
C GLU A 713 -25.74 -8.90 2.57
N PRO A 714 -24.49 -9.02 2.11
CA PRO A 714 -24.01 -10.31 1.66
C PRO A 714 -24.20 -11.27 2.84
N THR A 715 -25.29 -12.03 2.83
CA THR A 715 -25.47 -13.10 3.82
C THR A 715 -24.28 -13.99 3.54
N ASN A 716 -23.33 -14.04 4.47
CA ASN A 716 -21.93 -14.49 4.35
C ASN A 716 -21.66 -15.87 3.70
N ARG A 717 -22.67 -16.52 3.13
CA ARG A 717 -22.71 -17.94 2.77
C ARG A 717 -22.65 -18.22 1.27
N THR A 718 -22.90 -17.25 0.37
CA THR A 718 -22.93 -17.51 -1.09
C THR A 718 -22.47 -16.35 -2.00
N ASP A 719 -22.04 -15.21 -1.46
CA ASP A 719 -21.61 -14.09 -2.29
C ASP A 719 -20.28 -14.42 -3.00
N ARG A 720 -20.28 -14.60 -4.32
CA ARG A 720 -19.08 -14.87 -5.12
C ARG A 720 -18.60 -13.63 -5.87
N ARG A 721 -19.00 -12.42 -5.48
CA ARG A 721 -18.60 -11.20 -6.21
C ARG A 721 -17.10 -10.94 -6.13
N PRO A 722 -16.49 -10.38 -7.20
CA PRO A 722 -15.13 -9.85 -7.15
C PRO A 722 -14.93 -8.83 -6.03
N PHE A 723 -13.77 -8.87 -5.40
CA PHE A 723 -13.44 -7.98 -4.28
C PHE A 723 -11.97 -7.57 -4.24
N PHE A 724 -11.70 -6.48 -3.53
CA PHE A 724 -10.34 -6.03 -3.18
C PHE A 724 -10.12 -6.14 -1.68
N VAL A 725 -8.89 -6.50 -1.28
CA VAL A 725 -8.44 -6.55 0.10
C VAL A 725 -7.37 -5.46 0.28
N CYS A 726 -7.65 -4.47 1.13
CA CYS A 726 -6.77 -3.32 1.31
C CYS A 726 -6.63 -2.89 2.77
N GLU A 727 -5.71 -1.95 2.99
CA GLU A 727 -5.44 -1.31 4.27
C GLU A 727 -6.72 -0.72 4.88
N PHE A 728 -7.02 -1.11 6.13
CA PHE A 728 -8.15 -0.57 6.86
C PHE A 728 -7.79 0.78 7.51
N ALA A 729 -8.37 1.85 7.00
CA ALA A 729 -8.23 3.21 7.52
C ALA A 729 -9.19 3.43 8.71
N SER A 730 -8.71 3.18 9.93
CA SER A 730 -9.56 3.11 11.13
C SER A 730 -10.13 4.45 11.59
N GLU A 731 -9.53 5.57 11.19
CA GLU A 731 -10.02 6.91 11.55
C GLU A 731 -11.06 7.45 10.54
N GLY A 732 -11.46 6.64 9.56
CA GLY A 732 -12.52 6.96 8.60
C GLY A 732 -12.08 7.96 7.53
N THR A 733 -13.05 8.73 7.04
CA THR A 733 -12.79 9.82 6.08
C THR A 733 -12.10 11.01 6.76
N LEU A 734 -11.37 11.81 5.98
CA LEU A 734 -10.70 13.01 6.49
C LEU A 734 -11.66 13.96 7.21
N ASN A 735 -12.90 14.12 6.71
CA ASN A 735 -13.88 14.99 7.34
C ASN A 735 -14.36 14.46 8.70
N GLU A 736 -14.56 13.15 8.82
CA GLU A 736 -14.92 12.52 10.09
C GLU A 736 -13.79 12.68 11.11
N TYR A 737 -12.55 12.42 10.69
CA TYR A 737 -11.35 12.62 11.50
C TYR A 737 -11.21 14.07 11.97
N LEU A 738 -11.27 15.05 11.05
CA LEU A 738 -11.12 16.46 11.40
C LEU A 738 -12.24 16.97 12.32
N LYS A 739 -13.46 16.44 12.17
CA LYS A 739 -14.58 16.75 13.07
C LYS A 739 -14.32 16.22 14.47
N LYS A 740 -13.80 14.99 14.60
CA LYS A 740 -13.36 14.43 15.89
C LYS A 740 -12.23 15.26 16.50
N TRP A 741 -11.20 15.58 15.71
CA TRP A 741 -10.07 16.40 16.12
C TRP A 741 -10.50 17.78 16.62
N GLU A 742 -11.41 18.44 15.90
CA GLU A 742 -11.93 19.76 16.26
C GLU A 742 -12.68 19.76 17.60
N ILE A 743 -13.44 18.70 17.87
CA ILE A 743 -14.11 18.52 19.17
C ILE A 743 -13.08 18.35 20.30
N GLU A 744 -12.04 17.55 20.06
CA GLU A 744 -11.01 17.21 21.04
C GLU A 744 -10.07 18.39 21.34
N HIS A 745 -9.62 19.11 20.31
CA HIS A 745 -8.59 20.15 20.39
C HIS A 745 -9.13 21.58 20.32
N LYS A 746 -10.45 21.74 20.13
CA LYS A 746 -11.12 23.05 19.91
C LYS A 746 -10.49 23.86 18.77
N SER A 747 -9.94 23.16 17.78
CA SER A 747 -9.23 23.73 16.63
C SER A 747 -9.29 22.75 15.47
N ARG A 748 -9.47 23.26 14.25
CA ARG A 748 -9.38 22.49 13.00
C ARG A 748 -8.00 22.62 12.33
N SER A 749 -6.98 23.06 13.08
CA SER A 749 -5.65 23.41 12.55
C SER A 749 -4.92 22.28 11.84
N ASP A 750 -5.23 21.03 12.17
CA ASP A 750 -4.59 19.86 11.56
C ASP A 750 -4.96 19.64 10.07
N VAL A 751 -5.99 20.37 9.58
CA VAL A 751 -6.46 20.28 8.19
C VAL A 751 -5.35 20.52 7.17
N TRP A 752 -4.45 21.47 7.39
CA TRP A 752 -3.42 21.82 6.41
C TRP A 752 -2.33 20.75 6.30
N ARG A 753 -1.90 20.17 7.44
CA ARG A 753 -1.02 19.00 7.46
C ARG A 753 -1.65 17.85 6.69
N CYS A 754 -2.90 17.53 6.98
CA CYS A 754 -3.65 16.47 6.31
C CYS A 754 -3.78 16.69 4.80
N LEU A 755 -4.07 17.92 4.37
CA LEU A 755 -4.15 18.27 2.96
C LEU A 755 -2.77 18.20 2.27
N CYS A 756 -1.69 18.58 2.96
CA CYS A 756 -0.34 18.41 2.42
C CYS A 756 0.01 16.93 2.20
N GLU A 757 -0.40 16.05 3.12
CA GLU A 757 -0.24 14.60 2.98
C GLU A 757 -1.07 14.03 1.81
N ALA A 758 -2.33 14.43 1.66
CA ALA A 758 -3.15 14.07 0.50
C ALA A 758 -2.52 14.54 -0.82
N ALA A 759 -1.96 15.75 -0.84
CA ALA A 759 -1.29 16.31 -2.01
C ALA A 759 -0.05 15.52 -2.42
N ARG A 760 0.74 15.01 -1.45
CA ARG A 760 1.88 14.11 -1.72
C ARG A 760 1.41 12.78 -2.32
N GLY A 761 0.31 12.23 -1.83
CA GLY A 761 -0.34 11.05 -2.43
C GLY A 761 -0.73 11.30 -3.89
N LEU A 762 -1.31 12.47 -4.19
CA LEU A 762 -1.70 12.83 -5.55
C LEU A 762 -0.48 13.11 -6.46
N GLU A 763 0.58 13.73 -5.92
CA GLU A 763 1.84 13.93 -6.62
C GLU A 763 2.43 12.58 -7.05
N HIS A 764 2.49 11.61 -6.13
CA HIS A 764 2.98 10.26 -6.42
C HIS A 764 2.25 9.59 -7.60
N LEU A 765 0.93 9.79 -7.72
CA LEU A 765 0.13 9.29 -8.84
C LEU A 765 0.51 10.00 -10.15
N HIS A 766 0.54 11.33 -10.14
CA HIS A 766 0.81 12.15 -11.33
C HIS A 766 2.22 11.91 -11.87
N GLU A 767 3.20 11.70 -10.99
CA GLU A 767 4.57 11.35 -11.37
C GLU A 767 4.68 10.02 -12.13
N ARG A 768 3.76 9.09 -11.88
CA ARG A 768 3.66 7.79 -12.55
C ARG A 768 2.74 7.83 -13.77
N GLY A 769 2.29 9.01 -14.17
CA GLY A 769 1.36 9.20 -15.26
C GLY A 769 -0.05 8.67 -14.96
N ILE A 770 -0.41 8.50 -13.69
CA ILE A 770 -1.71 7.99 -13.25
C ILE A 770 -2.59 9.18 -12.88
N ILE A 771 -3.76 9.25 -13.50
CA ILE A 771 -4.81 10.21 -13.18
C ILE A 771 -5.77 9.51 -12.21
N HIS A 772 -6.10 10.14 -11.09
CA HIS A 772 -7.01 9.58 -10.09
C HIS A 772 -8.43 9.48 -10.67
N GLY A 773 -8.95 10.58 -11.23
CA GLY A 773 -10.18 10.62 -12.02
C GLY A 773 -11.49 10.77 -11.23
N ASP A 774 -11.49 10.45 -9.93
CA ASP A 774 -12.66 10.59 -9.02
C ASP A 774 -12.27 11.09 -7.63
N LEU A 775 -11.48 12.17 -7.55
CA LEU A 775 -11.07 12.70 -6.25
C LEU A 775 -12.20 13.51 -5.60
N LYS A 776 -12.58 13.11 -4.37
CA LYS A 776 -13.64 13.72 -3.54
C LYS A 776 -13.34 13.47 -2.07
N GLY A 777 -13.97 14.18 -1.13
CA GLY A 777 -13.70 14.04 0.31
C GLY A 777 -13.82 12.61 0.83
N ASN A 778 -14.78 11.83 0.34
CA ASN A 778 -14.97 10.42 0.72
C ASN A 778 -13.81 9.50 0.30
N ASN A 779 -12.98 9.93 -0.65
CA ASN A 779 -11.84 9.18 -1.17
C ASN A 779 -10.51 9.62 -0.52
N ILE A 780 -10.58 10.45 0.52
CA ILE A 780 -9.44 10.85 1.36
C ILE A 780 -9.68 10.28 2.76
N LEU A 781 -8.91 9.26 3.13
CA LEU A 781 -9.06 8.53 4.40
C LEU A 781 -7.93 8.85 5.36
N VAL A 782 -8.13 8.55 6.64
CA VAL A 782 -7.10 8.66 7.67
C VAL A 782 -6.83 7.27 8.26
N GLY A 783 -5.57 6.83 8.15
CA GLY A 783 -5.12 5.55 8.69
C GLY A 783 -5.10 5.53 10.22
N GLY A 784 -4.91 4.35 10.81
CA GLY A 784 -4.65 4.24 12.26
C GLY A 784 -3.32 4.88 12.68
N ASP A 785 -2.42 5.08 11.72
CA ASP A 785 -1.16 5.81 11.85
C ASP A 785 -1.35 7.34 11.82
N TYR A 786 -2.59 7.82 11.74
CA TYR A 786 -2.97 9.24 11.58
C TYR A 786 -2.41 9.91 10.32
N HIS A 787 -1.94 9.11 9.36
CA HIS A 787 -1.57 9.60 8.04
C HIS A 787 -2.75 9.58 7.09
N VAL A 788 -2.83 10.62 6.26
CA VAL A 788 -3.84 10.77 5.22
C VAL A 788 -3.49 9.91 4.02
N LYS A 789 -4.48 9.20 3.47
CA LYS A 789 -4.31 8.24 2.39
C LYS A 789 -5.40 8.40 1.33
N LEU A 790 -4.99 8.48 0.07
CA LEU A 790 -5.92 8.44 -1.07
C LEU A 790 -6.39 7.01 -1.35
N THR A 791 -7.65 6.88 -1.75
CA THR A 791 -8.29 5.58 -2.07
C THR A 791 -9.22 5.69 -3.29
N ASP A 792 -9.78 4.55 -3.71
CA ASP A 792 -10.79 4.40 -4.77
C ASP A 792 -10.27 4.70 -6.19
N PHE A 793 -9.49 3.75 -6.72
CA PHE A 793 -8.83 3.85 -8.02
C PHE A 793 -9.67 3.29 -9.20
N GLY A 794 -10.96 3.05 -9.02
CA GLY A 794 -11.82 2.42 -10.03
C GLY A 794 -11.98 3.25 -11.32
N LEU A 795 -11.87 4.57 -11.21
CA LEU A 795 -11.86 5.50 -12.34
C LEU A 795 -10.45 5.95 -12.74
N SER A 796 -9.41 5.43 -12.08
CA SER A 796 -8.03 5.79 -12.40
C SER A 796 -7.58 5.21 -13.74
N THR A 797 -6.74 5.98 -14.42
CA THR A 797 -6.24 5.65 -15.76
C THR A 797 -4.80 6.10 -15.93
N VAL A 798 -4.03 5.35 -16.71
CA VAL A 798 -2.71 5.78 -17.18
C VAL A 798 -2.91 6.73 -18.35
N ALA A 799 -2.42 7.97 -18.23
CA ALA A 799 -2.67 9.05 -19.18
C ALA A 799 -2.38 8.66 -20.64
N LYS A 800 -1.31 7.90 -20.88
CA LYS A 800 -0.86 7.46 -22.21
C LYS A 800 -1.79 6.44 -22.88
N LYS A 801 -2.58 5.69 -22.10
CA LYS A 801 -3.51 4.66 -22.62
C LYS A 801 -4.92 5.23 -22.88
N LEU A 802 -5.13 6.53 -22.71
CA LEU A 802 -6.42 7.17 -22.95
C LEU A 802 -6.72 7.25 -24.46
N LYS A 803 -7.49 6.29 -24.96
CA LYS A 803 -8.39 6.52 -26.09
C LYS A 803 -9.78 6.75 -25.50
N TRP A 804 -10.11 8.00 -25.20
CA TRP A 804 -11.43 8.33 -24.65
C TRP A 804 -12.49 8.12 -25.72
N THR A 805 -13.32 7.08 -25.55
CA THR A 805 -14.38 6.73 -26.50
C THR A 805 -15.75 7.25 -26.08
N GLY A 806 -15.79 8.39 -25.35
CA GLY A 806 -16.99 9.14 -24.98
C GLY A 806 -18.22 8.28 -24.63
N GLY A 807 -18.39 7.89 -23.36
CA GLY A 807 -19.45 6.91 -23.08
C GLY A 807 -19.77 6.55 -21.63
N THR A 808 -19.63 7.46 -20.68
CA THR A 808 -20.30 7.30 -19.37
C THR A 808 -20.95 8.62 -19.01
N GLY A 809 -22.29 8.66 -19.00
CA GLY A 809 -23.04 9.86 -18.61
C GLY A 809 -22.56 10.43 -17.27
N THR A 810 -22.85 11.72 -17.07
CA THR A 810 -22.45 12.62 -15.97
C THR A 810 -22.98 12.17 -14.59
N SER A 811 -22.77 10.93 -14.19
CA SER A 811 -23.23 10.41 -12.89
C SER A 811 -22.07 10.43 -11.88
N GLY A 812 -22.36 10.93 -10.67
CA GLY A 812 -21.46 10.89 -9.51
C GLY A 812 -20.52 12.09 -9.36
N ALA A 813 -20.34 12.52 -8.10
CA ALA A 813 -19.37 13.53 -7.64
C ALA A 813 -19.38 14.87 -8.39
N ILE A 814 -20.54 15.33 -8.88
CA ILE A 814 -20.69 16.53 -9.71
C ILE A 814 -20.03 17.77 -9.08
N ARG A 815 -20.15 17.94 -7.76
CA ARG A 815 -19.63 19.08 -7.01
C ARG A 815 -18.09 19.21 -7.01
N TRP A 816 -17.37 18.13 -7.28
CA TRP A 816 -15.90 18.11 -7.35
C TRP A 816 -15.39 18.12 -8.79
N LYS A 817 -16.25 17.84 -9.79
CA LYS A 817 -15.83 17.73 -11.19
C LYS A 817 -15.42 19.08 -11.77
N ALA A 818 -14.32 19.04 -12.53
CA ALA A 818 -13.84 20.18 -13.30
C ALA A 818 -14.81 20.56 -14.44
N PRO A 819 -14.85 21.83 -14.88
CA PRO A 819 -15.74 22.28 -15.95
C PRO A 819 -15.63 21.46 -17.24
N GLU A 820 -14.42 21.05 -17.64
CA GLU A 820 -14.17 20.25 -18.84
C GLU A 820 -14.59 18.78 -18.72
N ARG A 821 -14.98 18.35 -17.51
CA ARG A 821 -15.54 17.02 -17.18
C ARG A 821 -17.06 17.04 -17.05
N LEU A 822 -17.70 18.19 -17.32
CA LEU A 822 -19.13 18.41 -17.21
C LEU A 822 -19.74 18.78 -18.57
N GLY A 823 -21.01 18.43 -18.77
CA GLY A 823 -21.76 18.73 -19.99
C GLY A 823 -21.54 17.72 -21.13
N SER A 824 -22.00 18.10 -22.33
CA SER A 824 -22.04 17.24 -23.53
C SER A 824 -20.70 17.03 -24.22
N TYR A 825 -19.66 17.77 -23.83
CA TYR A 825 -18.32 17.72 -24.42
C TYR A 825 -17.25 17.30 -23.38
N ASP A 826 -17.54 16.25 -22.61
CA ASP A 826 -16.58 15.70 -21.65
C ASP A 826 -15.26 15.30 -22.35
N ARG A 827 -14.17 15.99 -21.98
CA ARG A 827 -12.82 15.81 -22.56
C ARG A 827 -12.04 14.63 -21.97
N GLY A 828 -12.63 13.87 -21.05
CA GLY A 828 -11.94 12.79 -20.36
C GLY A 828 -11.15 13.28 -19.14
N PRO A 829 -10.76 12.37 -18.23
CA PRO A 829 -9.97 12.71 -17.04
C PRO A 829 -8.56 13.17 -17.45
N SER A 830 -8.02 14.12 -16.69
CA SER A 830 -6.67 14.68 -16.88
C SER A 830 -6.02 15.05 -15.54
N PHE A 831 -4.70 15.24 -15.52
CA PHE A 831 -4.00 15.75 -14.32
C PHE A 831 -4.61 17.08 -13.84
N ALA A 832 -4.93 17.99 -14.78
CA ALA A 832 -5.55 19.27 -14.45
C ALA A 832 -6.96 19.11 -13.84
N SER A 833 -7.71 18.09 -14.23
CA SER A 833 -9.01 17.80 -13.63
C SER A 833 -8.89 17.25 -12.20
N ASP A 834 -7.84 16.48 -11.89
CA ASP A 834 -7.54 16.06 -10.51
C ASP A 834 -7.18 17.27 -9.64
N ILE A 835 -6.41 18.24 -10.16
CA ILE A 835 -6.07 19.47 -9.43
C ILE A 835 -7.33 20.23 -9.03
N TYR A 836 -8.27 20.41 -9.97
CA TYR A 836 -9.54 21.08 -9.68
C TYR A 836 -10.33 20.33 -8.60
N SER A 837 -10.44 19.00 -8.75
CA SER A 837 -11.16 18.14 -7.80
C SER A 837 -10.52 18.18 -6.41
N PHE A 838 -9.20 18.25 -6.33
CA PHE A 838 -8.48 18.41 -5.08
C PHE A 838 -8.73 19.79 -4.44
N GLY A 839 -8.83 20.85 -5.24
CA GLY A 839 -9.23 22.18 -4.77
C GLY A 839 -10.61 22.17 -4.10
N MET A 840 -11.56 21.42 -4.68
CA MET A 840 -12.88 21.20 -4.07
C MET A 840 -12.80 20.39 -2.78
N CYS A 841 -11.90 19.40 -2.68
CA CYS A 841 -11.63 18.67 -1.43
C CYS A 841 -11.04 19.58 -0.34
N ILE A 842 -10.19 20.55 -0.71
CA ILE A 842 -9.66 21.55 0.24
C ILE A 842 -10.80 22.40 0.81
N ILE A 843 -11.71 22.89 -0.05
CA ILE A 843 -12.89 23.64 0.39
C ILE A 843 -13.73 22.79 1.37
N GLU A 844 -13.97 21.54 1.00
CA GLU A 844 -14.75 20.62 1.83
C GLU A 844 -14.10 20.37 3.20
N ALA A 845 -12.80 20.07 3.23
CA ALA A 845 -12.08 19.76 4.46
C ALA A 845 -11.98 20.95 5.42
N VAL A 846 -11.72 22.15 4.89
CA VAL A 846 -11.56 23.38 5.68
C VAL A 846 -12.90 23.90 6.18
N THR A 847 -13.96 23.85 5.37
CA THR A 847 -15.30 24.32 5.78
C THR A 847 -16.09 23.27 6.57
N GLY A 848 -15.77 21.99 6.40
CA GLY A 848 -16.58 20.88 6.91
C GLY A 848 -17.91 20.70 6.17
N THR A 849 -18.09 21.33 5.01
CA THR A 849 -19.34 21.30 4.23
C THR A 849 -19.08 20.97 2.77
N PHE A 850 -20.05 20.38 2.08
CA PHE A 850 -19.91 20.04 0.67
C PHE A 850 -19.69 21.28 -0.22
N PRO A 851 -18.81 21.19 -1.24
CA PRO A 851 -18.66 22.26 -2.24
C PRO A 851 -20.01 22.58 -2.89
N TRP A 852 -20.25 23.85 -3.16
CA TRP A 852 -21.53 24.34 -3.71
C TRP A 852 -22.75 24.15 -2.82
N CYS A 853 -22.56 23.89 -1.52
CA CYS A 853 -23.64 23.65 -0.54
C CYS A 853 -24.48 22.41 -0.86
N GLU A 854 -24.67 21.54 0.13
CA GLU A 854 -25.39 20.27 -0.03
C GLU A 854 -26.81 20.42 -0.59
N THR A 855 -27.48 21.55 -0.31
CA THR A 855 -28.88 21.80 -0.73
C THR A 855 -29.01 22.33 -2.15
N MET A 856 -27.92 22.70 -2.82
CA MET A 856 -27.98 23.24 -4.18
C MET A 856 -28.21 22.13 -5.20
N ASP A 857 -29.15 22.33 -6.12
CA ASP A 857 -29.45 21.36 -7.17
C ASP A 857 -28.23 21.09 -8.08
N GLU A 858 -27.99 19.83 -8.43
CA GLU A 858 -26.81 19.42 -9.20
C GLU A 858 -26.78 20.04 -10.61
N ASP A 859 -27.93 20.22 -11.26
CA ASP A 859 -27.99 20.86 -12.59
C ASP A 859 -27.63 22.35 -12.49
N LEU A 860 -28.01 23.00 -11.39
CA LEU A 860 -27.60 24.37 -11.11
C LEU A 860 -26.09 24.46 -10.86
N VAL A 861 -25.50 23.50 -10.11
CA VAL A 861 -24.04 23.41 -9.94
C VAL A 861 -23.34 23.27 -11.28
N VAL A 862 -23.80 22.33 -12.13
CA VAL A 862 -23.26 22.15 -13.49
C VAL A 862 -23.35 23.45 -14.28
N SER A 863 -24.49 24.14 -14.23
CA SER A 863 -24.71 25.39 -14.96
C SER A 863 -23.78 26.52 -14.49
N GLU A 864 -23.56 26.69 -13.19
CA GLU A 864 -22.68 27.73 -12.66
C GLU A 864 -21.19 27.43 -12.95
N VAL A 865 -20.78 26.17 -12.79
CA VAL A 865 -19.39 25.73 -13.04
C VAL A 865 -19.05 25.85 -14.54
N THR A 866 -19.95 25.42 -15.43
CA THR A 866 -19.73 25.52 -16.89
C THR A 866 -19.76 26.96 -17.39
N ARG A 867 -20.38 27.90 -16.66
CA ARG A 867 -20.29 29.35 -16.89
C ARG A 867 -19.00 30.00 -16.34
N GLY A 868 -18.09 29.21 -15.77
CA GLY A 868 -16.81 29.68 -15.24
C GLY A 868 -16.90 30.40 -13.90
N LYS A 869 -18.00 30.23 -13.17
CA LYS A 869 -18.12 30.77 -11.82
C LYS A 869 -17.41 29.86 -10.84
N LEU A 870 -16.64 30.48 -9.94
CA LEU A 870 -16.11 29.82 -8.74
C LEU A 870 -17.00 30.16 -7.54
N LEU A 871 -16.99 29.28 -6.54
CA LEU A 871 -17.62 29.52 -5.24
C LEU A 871 -17.15 30.86 -4.64
N PRO A 872 -18.02 31.60 -3.92
CA PRO A 872 -17.55 32.72 -3.13
C PRO A 872 -16.57 32.22 -2.05
N ARG A 873 -15.55 33.02 -1.75
CA ARG A 873 -14.56 32.66 -0.72
C ARG A 873 -15.26 32.48 0.63
N PRO A 874 -15.17 31.29 1.27
CA PRO A 874 -15.70 31.11 2.62
C PRO A 874 -14.89 31.91 3.65
N ASP A 875 -15.54 32.42 4.70
CA ASP A 875 -14.91 33.30 5.70
C ASP A 875 -13.73 32.65 6.46
N VAL A 876 -13.73 31.33 6.54
CA VAL A 876 -12.65 30.54 7.18
C VAL A 876 -11.34 30.58 6.38
N PHE A 877 -11.37 30.96 5.10
CA PHE A 877 -10.18 31.09 4.26
C PHE A 877 -9.59 32.50 4.36
N ASN A 878 -8.30 32.57 4.68
CA ASN A 878 -7.54 33.80 4.48
C ASN A 878 -7.24 34.02 2.97
N ASN A 879 -6.65 35.18 2.65
CA ASN A 879 -6.34 35.54 1.25
C ASN A 879 -5.45 34.50 0.55
N GLU A 880 -4.46 33.94 1.25
CA GLU A 880 -3.44 33.05 0.67
C GLU A 880 -3.97 31.64 0.43
N GLN A 881 -4.71 31.11 1.40
CA GLN A 881 -5.39 29.82 1.29
C GLN A 881 -6.39 29.84 0.14
N TRP A 882 -7.15 30.94 0.01
CA TRP A 882 -8.12 31.09 -1.08
C TRP A 882 -7.45 31.30 -2.44
N ASP A 883 -6.35 32.03 -2.49
CA ASP A 883 -5.58 32.23 -3.72
C ASP A 883 -5.03 30.90 -4.27
N LEU A 884 -4.53 30.02 -3.40
CA LEU A 884 -4.15 28.65 -3.78
C LEU A 884 -5.33 27.90 -4.40
N VAL A 885 -6.47 27.85 -3.70
CA VAL A 885 -7.68 27.15 -4.18
C VAL A 885 -8.17 27.74 -5.50
N SER A 886 -8.14 29.07 -5.65
CA SER A 886 -8.55 29.76 -6.87
C SER A 886 -7.67 29.39 -8.06
N ARG A 887 -6.35 29.27 -7.86
CA ARG A 887 -5.39 28.82 -8.89
C ARG A 887 -5.54 27.35 -9.24
N MET A 888 -5.97 26.52 -8.30
CA MET A 888 -6.30 25.11 -8.56
C MET A 888 -7.61 24.97 -9.34
N CYS A 889 -8.57 25.84 -9.08
CA CYS A 889 -9.90 25.82 -9.68
C CYS A 889 -10.07 26.79 -10.87
N CYS A 890 -8.97 27.22 -11.52
CA CYS A 890 -9.02 28.00 -12.75
C CYS A 890 -9.91 27.32 -13.80
N PHE A 891 -10.74 28.11 -14.49
CA PHE A 891 -11.67 27.58 -15.50
C PHE A 891 -10.93 26.85 -16.62
N ASP A 892 -9.94 27.51 -17.22
CA ASP A 892 -9.08 26.90 -18.24
C ASP A 892 -8.10 25.92 -17.59
N PRO A 893 -8.14 24.62 -17.93
CA PRO A 893 -7.26 23.60 -17.35
C PRO A 893 -5.77 23.88 -17.61
N ALA A 894 -5.41 24.57 -18.70
CA ALA A 894 -4.02 24.90 -19.00
C ALA A 894 -3.40 25.92 -18.03
N ASN A 895 -4.24 26.72 -17.36
CA ASN A 895 -3.82 27.76 -16.42
C ASN A 895 -3.84 27.29 -14.96
N ARG A 896 -4.20 26.03 -14.69
CA ARG A 896 -4.20 25.48 -13.32
C ARG A 896 -2.78 25.24 -12.83
N VAL A 897 -2.57 25.49 -11.54
CA VAL A 897 -1.32 25.20 -10.86
C VAL A 897 -1.01 23.69 -10.89
N THR A 898 0.26 23.31 -10.99
CA THR A 898 0.68 21.90 -10.98
C THR A 898 0.68 21.30 -9.56
N ILE A 899 0.57 19.98 -9.44
CA ILE A 899 0.57 19.30 -8.14
C ILE A 899 1.84 19.60 -7.31
N SER A 900 3.02 19.65 -7.92
CA SER A 900 4.26 19.98 -7.22
C SER A 900 4.26 21.38 -6.61
N ALA A 901 3.64 22.34 -7.31
CA ALA A 901 3.45 23.68 -6.76
C ALA A 901 2.40 23.69 -5.65
N VAL A 902 1.32 22.89 -5.77
CA VAL A 902 0.33 22.72 -4.69
C VAL A 902 0.98 22.14 -3.43
N VAL A 903 1.80 21.09 -3.53
CA VAL A 903 2.53 20.49 -2.40
C VAL A 903 3.44 21.51 -1.72
N ALA A 904 4.20 22.29 -2.51
CA ALA A 904 5.07 23.34 -1.97
C ALA A 904 4.29 24.44 -1.23
N LEU A 905 3.16 24.87 -1.80
CA LEU A 905 2.30 25.90 -1.21
C LEU A 905 1.59 25.40 0.05
N LEU A 906 1.06 24.17 0.05
CA LEU A 906 0.45 23.56 1.24
C LEU A 906 1.46 23.34 2.37
N GLY A 907 2.69 22.94 2.05
CA GLY A 907 3.76 22.79 3.03
C GLY A 907 4.13 24.09 3.76
N SER A 908 3.81 25.25 3.17
CA SER A 908 3.98 26.56 3.83
C SER A 908 2.81 26.98 4.71
N LEU A 909 1.66 26.31 4.56
CA LEU A 909 0.43 26.53 5.35
C LEU A 909 0.33 25.55 6.53
N CYS A 910 1.15 24.49 6.53
CA CYS A 910 1.37 23.57 7.66
C CYS A 910 2.32 24.21 8.68
#